data_AF-A0A520MFP2-F1
#
_entry.id   AF-A0A520MFP2-F1
#
_cell.length_a   1.000
_cell.length_b   1.000
_cell.length_c   1.000
_cell.angle_alpha   90.00
_cell.angle_beta   90.00
_cell.angle_gamma   90.00
#
_symmetry.space_group_name_H-M   'P 1'
#
loop_
_entity.id
_entity.type
_entity.pdbx_description
1 polymer ?
#
loop_
_entity_poly.entity_id
_entity_poly.type
_entity_poly.pdbx_seq_one_letter_code
_entity_poly.pdbx_strand_id
1 'polypeptide(L)'
;MKSDFLFELGTEELPPKALLSLSHAFTESILDGFIAQGLSFEGSTSYAAPRRLAIYIKGLDGSTPDSDIVSWGPPARVAFDEAGAPTKAAEAFASKNNLALSDLSAYIENDGHQDKLCIRHTESGRASTELFGLVINECLSSLPIPKRMRWGSSKDEFVRPVHWGVLMFGDHVCEETILGVKTGNVSQGHRFHCPGDILIKSPKSYEKQLRSAKVVAQFDERKRLIHEGVSSLAKSIKGEAVIDESLLNEVTALNEWPVPLLGRFEKRFLSVPAEALISSMKEHQKYFHVINSKKELLPAFITVANIVSKDPKQVIAGNERVIRPRLADAAFFYENDATESLERRREALRTVVFQDKLGSVFDKTARVAAIAEVLSNYTGADPSLAHRAAELSKSDLVSDMVGEFADLQGTMGRYYALNDGEDKQVAEAQLEQYLPRFSGDQVPSTEVGTTLALADKLDTLVGIFSIGQQPSGSRDPFALRRASLGVLRIIIARQIDLDLNEAILIAASQFDLKEEALEKIRLQVLTYILDRFKSWYKEEGLKSEVYLSVASLNLSNPLDIDARVKAISAFSKLPEAQDLAAANKRVSNLLSKQLKNRQPSEMDLALLEEGSEKNLANAIKTLSDVSQPLIEKRDYDAVLKNLATLRDPVDAFFNDVMVMSEDLAIRENRLSLLHRLRCLCINVADIAQMATSK
;
A
#
# COMPACT_ATOMS: atom_id res chain seq x y z
N MET A 1 -10.11 20.46 -36.05
CA MET A 1 -8.73 21.00 -36.17
C MET A 1 -8.06 20.81 -34.82
N LYS A 2 -6.81 20.35 -34.76
CA LYS A 2 -6.07 20.15 -33.51
C LYS A 2 -5.13 21.32 -33.25
N SER A 3 -5.04 21.78 -32.00
CA SER A 3 -4.11 22.83 -31.56
C SER A 3 -3.52 22.50 -30.19
N ASP A 4 -2.44 23.16 -29.83
CA ASP A 4 -1.82 22.96 -28.52
C ASP A 4 -2.56 23.75 -27.44
N PHE A 5 -2.66 23.18 -26.25
CA PHE A 5 -3.29 23.78 -25.09
C PHE A 5 -2.25 24.03 -23.99
N LEU A 6 -2.36 25.15 -23.29
CA LEU A 6 -1.57 25.47 -22.11
C LEU A 6 -2.50 26.02 -21.03
N PHE A 7 -2.41 25.45 -19.83
CA PHE A 7 -2.95 26.06 -18.63
C PHE A 7 -1.87 26.15 -17.54
N GLU A 8 -1.74 27.31 -16.89
CA GLU A 8 -0.95 27.53 -15.69
C GLU A 8 -1.83 28.14 -14.61
N LEU A 9 -1.73 27.62 -13.39
CA LEU A 9 -2.22 28.22 -12.17
C LEU A 9 -1.04 28.72 -11.34
N GLY A 10 -0.95 30.03 -11.15
CA GLY A 10 0.06 30.69 -10.35
C GLY A 10 -0.40 31.00 -8.93
N THR A 11 0.41 30.65 -7.94
CA THR A 11 0.06 30.72 -6.52
C THR A 11 1.18 31.31 -5.65
N GLU A 12 0.90 31.50 -4.36
CA GLU A 12 1.95 31.50 -3.33
C GLU A 12 2.66 30.13 -3.27
N GLU A 13 3.71 30.04 -2.45
CA GLU A 13 4.50 28.81 -2.28
C GLU A 13 3.66 27.61 -1.83
N LEU A 14 3.49 26.66 -2.76
CA LEU A 14 2.83 25.39 -2.59
C LEU A 14 3.59 24.52 -1.57
N PRO A 15 2.89 23.70 -0.76
CA PRO A 15 3.54 22.82 0.20
C PRO A 15 4.51 21.84 -0.50
N PRO A 16 5.82 21.84 -0.16
CA PRO A 16 6.82 21.12 -0.95
C PRO A 16 6.63 19.60 -0.90
N LYS A 17 6.18 19.06 0.24
CA LYS A 17 5.86 17.63 0.39
C LYS A 17 4.65 17.17 -0.45
N ALA A 18 3.78 18.10 -0.89
CA ALA A 18 2.57 17.79 -1.65
C ALA A 18 2.67 18.18 -3.14
N LEU A 19 3.65 18.98 -3.54
CA LEU A 19 3.71 19.56 -4.88
C LEU A 19 3.70 18.50 -5.99
N LEU A 20 4.49 17.43 -5.85
CA LEU A 20 4.60 16.39 -6.88
C LEU A 20 3.29 15.60 -7.01
N SER A 21 2.69 15.17 -5.91
CA SER A 21 1.42 14.45 -5.93
C SER A 21 0.27 15.32 -6.43
N LEU A 22 0.24 16.61 -6.05
CA LEU A 22 -0.71 17.57 -6.59
C LEU A 22 -0.52 17.77 -8.09
N SER A 23 0.72 17.85 -8.58
CA SER A 23 1.01 17.96 -10.01
C SER A 23 0.51 16.76 -10.81
N HIS A 24 0.68 15.54 -10.28
CA HIS A 24 0.19 14.32 -10.93
C HIS A 24 -1.34 14.31 -10.98
N ALA A 25 -2.00 14.53 -9.84
CA ALA A 25 -3.47 14.57 -9.76
C ALA A 25 -4.08 15.68 -10.63
N PHE A 26 -3.42 16.85 -10.68
CA PHE A 26 -3.82 17.96 -11.54
C PHE A 26 -3.72 17.60 -13.02
N THR A 27 -2.63 16.95 -13.42
CA THR A 27 -2.41 16.53 -14.81
C THR A 27 -3.43 15.48 -15.21
N GLU A 28 -3.56 14.42 -14.42
CA GLU A 28 -4.50 13.32 -14.67
C GLU A 28 -5.94 13.82 -14.76
N SER A 29 -6.39 14.62 -13.79
CA SER A 29 -7.77 15.12 -13.77
C SER A 29 -8.11 16.07 -14.93
N ILE A 30 -7.16 16.85 -15.44
CA ILE A 30 -7.41 17.67 -16.66
C ILE A 30 -7.53 16.76 -17.89
N LEU A 31 -6.64 15.78 -18.03
CA LEU A 31 -6.67 14.86 -19.17
C LEU A 31 -7.96 14.03 -19.18
N ASP A 32 -8.35 13.49 -18.03
CA ASP A 32 -9.60 12.75 -17.85
C ASP A 32 -10.82 13.62 -18.14
N GLY A 33 -10.79 14.88 -17.71
CA GLY A 33 -11.85 15.85 -18.00
C GLY A 33 -12.02 16.07 -19.51
N PHE A 34 -10.93 16.19 -20.27
CA PHE A 34 -11.02 16.31 -21.74
C PHE A 34 -11.47 15.01 -22.41
N ILE A 35 -10.98 13.85 -21.96
CA ILE A 35 -11.40 12.54 -22.47
C ILE A 35 -12.89 12.31 -22.23
N ALA A 36 -13.42 12.71 -21.06
CA ALA A 36 -14.84 12.61 -20.74
C ALA A 36 -15.73 13.44 -21.67
N GLN A 37 -15.19 14.52 -22.26
CA GLN A 37 -15.86 15.32 -23.28
C GLN A 37 -15.65 14.79 -24.71
N GLY A 38 -15.00 13.63 -24.87
CA GLY A 38 -14.72 13.01 -26.17
C GLY A 38 -13.56 13.66 -26.94
N LEU A 39 -12.74 14.50 -26.28
CA LEU A 39 -11.60 15.15 -26.91
C LEU A 39 -10.35 14.27 -26.84
N SER A 40 -9.63 14.17 -27.96
CA SER A 40 -8.35 13.46 -28.05
C SER A 40 -7.18 14.43 -28.15
N PHE A 41 -5.99 13.96 -27.79
CA PHE A 41 -4.73 14.71 -27.85
C PHE A 41 -3.54 13.79 -28.21
N GLU A 42 -2.40 14.37 -28.61
CA GLU A 42 -1.20 13.60 -29.00
C GLU A 42 -0.29 13.27 -27.81
N GLY A 43 -0.31 14.11 -26.78
CA GLY A 43 0.52 13.94 -25.59
C GLY A 43 0.44 15.14 -24.66
N SER A 44 1.00 15.00 -23.46
CA SER A 44 0.99 16.05 -22.46
C SER A 44 2.35 16.17 -21.77
N THR A 45 2.60 17.33 -21.19
CA THR A 45 3.78 17.61 -20.36
C THR A 45 3.33 18.38 -19.14
N SER A 46 3.62 17.85 -17.96
CA SER A 46 3.33 18.49 -16.69
C SER A 46 4.48 19.40 -16.27
N TYR A 47 4.13 20.52 -15.67
CA TYR A 47 5.07 21.44 -15.06
C TYR A 47 4.59 21.76 -13.65
N ALA A 48 5.53 21.75 -12.70
CA ALA A 48 5.25 22.10 -11.33
C ALA A 48 6.48 22.76 -10.75
N ALA A 49 6.29 23.92 -10.12
CA ALA A 49 7.32 24.65 -9.40
C ALA A 49 6.73 25.19 -8.10
N PRO A 50 7.55 25.69 -7.14
CA PRO A 50 7.07 26.15 -5.85
C PRO A 50 5.82 27.05 -5.91
N ARG A 51 5.65 27.85 -6.97
CA ARG A 51 4.57 28.83 -7.12
C ARG A 51 3.62 28.56 -8.29
N ARG A 52 3.68 27.37 -8.91
CA ARG A 52 2.84 27.09 -10.09
C ARG A 52 2.57 25.61 -10.32
N LEU A 53 1.38 25.34 -10.85
CA LEU A 53 1.02 24.09 -11.51
C LEU A 53 0.65 24.42 -12.95
N ALA A 54 1.18 23.68 -13.92
CA ALA A 54 0.86 23.89 -15.32
C ALA A 54 0.86 22.59 -16.12
N ILE A 55 0.12 22.60 -17.22
CA ILE A 55 0.05 21.50 -18.18
C ILE A 55 0.10 22.06 -19.59
N TYR A 56 0.95 21.45 -20.41
CA TYR A 56 0.95 21.61 -21.86
C TYR A 56 0.38 20.35 -22.48
N ILE A 57 -0.59 20.48 -23.38
CA ILE A 57 -1.16 19.38 -24.15
C ILE A 57 -0.91 19.65 -25.62
N LYS A 58 -0.30 18.68 -26.29
CA LYS A 58 0.00 18.75 -27.72
C LYS A 58 -1.17 18.22 -28.53
N GLY A 59 -1.59 18.98 -29.54
CA GLY A 59 -2.58 18.54 -30.52
C GLY A 59 -3.93 18.13 -29.93
N LEU A 60 -4.47 18.92 -29.01
CA LEU A 60 -5.82 18.76 -28.47
C LEU A 60 -6.86 19.09 -29.55
N ASP A 61 -7.90 18.28 -29.64
CA ASP A 61 -9.03 18.53 -30.53
C ASP A 61 -9.68 19.89 -30.25
N GLY A 62 -9.99 20.65 -31.31
CA GLY A 62 -10.62 21.97 -31.20
C GLY A 62 -12.13 21.93 -31.03
N SER A 63 -12.76 20.77 -31.16
CA SER A 63 -14.18 20.58 -30.87
C SER A 63 -14.46 19.14 -30.43
N THR A 64 -15.52 18.94 -29.65
CA THR A 64 -16.03 17.60 -29.33
C THR A 64 -16.53 16.92 -30.60
N PRO A 65 -16.66 15.58 -30.63
CA PRO A 65 -17.36 14.91 -31.71
C PRO A 65 -18.83 15.32 -31.76
N ASP A 66 -19.42 15.23 -32.95
CA ASP A 66 -20.87 15.34 -33.13
C ASP A 66 -21.56 14.19 -32.39
N SER A 67 -22.70 14.47 -31.77
CA SER A 67 -23.47 13.47 -31.02
C SER A 67 -24.81 13.19 -31.71
N ASP A 68 -25.08 11.91 -31.95
CA ASP A 68 -26.39 11.47 -32.45
C ASP A 68 -27.34 11.35 -31.27
N ILE A 69 -28.23 12.33 -31.13
CA ILE A 69 -29.25 12.33 -30.08
C ILE A 69 -30.51 11.67 -30.63
N VAL A 70 -30.92 10.60 -29.94
CA VAL A 70 -32.16 9.88 -30.20
C VAL A 70 -33.23 10.34 -29.21
N SER A 71 -34.19 11.11 -29.68
CA SER A 71 -35.35 11.54 -28.89
C SER A 71 -36.52 10.58 -29.13
N TRP A 72 -36.78 9.72 -28.15
CA TRP A 72 -37.93 8.81 -28.17
C TRP A 72 -39.22 9.52 -27.75
N GLY A 73 -40.27 9.29 -28.52
CA GLY A 73 -41.62 9.76 -28.31
C GLY A 73 -42.56 8.67 -27.80
N PRO A 74 -43.88 8.93 -27.81
CA PRO A 74 -44.87 7.95 -27.36
C PRO A 74 -44.89 6.70 -28.26
N PRO A 75 -45.32 5.53 -27.73
CA PRO A 75 -45.56 4.32 -28.54
C PRO A 75 -46.46 4.59 -29.73
N ALA A 76 -46.20 3.94 -30.87
CA ALA A 76 -46.95 4.11 -32.11
C ALA A 76 -48.46 3.92 -31.89
N ARG A 77 -48.84 2.91 -31.08
CA ARG A 77 -50.24 2.64 -30.67
C ARG A 77 -50.92 3.75 -29.85
N VAL A 78 -50.13 4.65 -29.25
CA VAL A 78 -50.60 5.82 -28.49
C VAL A 78 -50.50 7.08 -29.35
N ALA A 79 -49.55 7.11 -30.28
CA ALA A 79 -49.30 8.21 -31.19
C ALA A 79 -50.35 8.32 -32.31
N PHE A 80 -50.94 7.20 -32.74
CA PHE A 80 -51.95 7.16 -33.79
C PHE A 80 -53.23 6.45 -33.30
N ASP A 81 -54.39 6.96 -33.71
CA ASP A 81 -55.68 6.31 -33.43
C ASP A 81 -56.01 5.18 -34.42
N GLU A 82 -57.16 4.50 -34.23
CA GLU A 82 -57.58 3.37 -35.08
C GLU A 82 -57.81 3.76 -36.56
N ALA A 83 -57.97 5.05 -36.86
CA ALA A 83 -58.10 5.59 -38.22
C ALA A 83 -56.74 6.03 -38.81
N GLY A 84 -55.65 5.90 -38.05
CA GLY A 84 -54.30 6.32 -38.43
C GLY A 84 -54.05 7.82 -38.28
N ALA A 85 -54.93 8.57 -37.60
CA ALA A 85 -54.75 9.99 -37.37
C ALA A 85 -53.86 10.26 -36.13
N PRO A 86 -52.98 11.29 -36.15
CA PRO A 86 -52.14 11.62 -35.00
C PRO A 86 -52.97 12.02 -33.77
N THR A 87 -52.65 11.46 -32.61
CA THR A 87 -53.29 11.83 -31.34
C THR A 87 -52.63 13.07 -30.73
N LYS A 88 -53.23 13.67 -29.69
CA LYS A 88 -52.64 14.81 -28.95
C LYS A 88 -51.21 14.55 -28.44
N ALA A 89 -50.88 13.29 -28.14
CA ALA A 89 -49.54 12.91 -27.71
C ALA A 89 -48.52 12.98 -28.86
N ALA A 90 -48.93 12.59 -30.08
CA ALA A 90 -48.11 12.74 -31.28
C ALA A 90 -48.02 14.21 -31.73
N GLU A 91 -49.08 15.00 -31.59
CA GLU A 91 -49.07 16.44 -31.86
C GLU A 91 -48.08 17.20 -30.96
N ALA A 92 -48.05 16.89 -29.67
CA ALA A 92 -47.11 17.48 -28.72
C ALA A 92 -45.66 17.10 -29.04
N PHE A 93 -45.41 15.85 -29.46
CA PHE A 93 -44.09 15.40 -29.89
C PHE A 93 -43.64 16.08 -31.20
N ALA A 94 -44.55 16.23 -32.17
CA ALA A 94 -44.28 16.93 -33.42
C ALA A 94 -43.93 18.40 -33.20
N SER A 95 -44.73 19.09 -32.37
CA SER A 95 -44.52 20.50 -32.04
C SER A 95 -43.18 20.73 -31.32
N LYS A 96 -42.83 19.87 -30.36
CA LYS A 96 -41.55 19.94 -29.62
C LYS A 96 -40.32 19.79 -30.52
N ASN A 97 -40.44 19.03 -31.61
CA ASN A 97 -39.33 18.73 -32.52
C ASN A 97 -39.47 19.41 -33.89
N ASN A 98 -40.36 20.40 -34.03
CA ASN A 98 -40.63 21.15 -35.27
C ASN A 98 -40.94 20.27 -36.50
N LEU A 99 -41.68 19.17 -36.32
CA LEU A 99 -42.11 18.29 -37.41
C LEU A 99 -43.55 18.59 -37.87
N ALA A 100 -43.83 18.38 -39.16
CA ALA A 100 -45.19 18.39 -39.69
C ALA A 100 -45.95 17.12 -39.28
N LEU A 101 -47.22 17.27 -38.89
CA LEU A 101 -48.06 16.15 -38.45
C LEU A 101 -48.26 15.07 -39.53
N SER A 102 -48.18 15.45 -40.81
CA SER A 102 -48.30 14.54 -41.95
C SER A 102 -47.16 13.54 -42.06
N ASP A 103 -46.01 13.84 -41.44
CA ASP A 103 -44.77 13.10 -41.69
C ASP A 103 -44.41 12.17 -40.52
N LEU A 104 -45.17 12.22 -39.42
CA LEU A 104 -44.90 11.49 -38.17
C LEU A 104 -44.83 9.97 -38.34
N SER A 105 -45.59 9.41 -39.28
CA SER A 105 -45.58 7.97 -39.57
C SER A 105 -44.24 7.48 -40.13
N ALA A 106 -43.43 8.36 -40.73
CA ALA A 106 -42.09 8.06 -41.22
C ALA A 106 -41.02 8.05 -40.12
N TYR A 107 -41.35 8.48 -38.90
CA TYR A 107 -40.45 8.57 -37.74
C TYR A 107 -40.75 7.50 -36.69
N ILE A 108 -41.23 6.33 -37.10
CA ILE A 108 -41.46 5.20 -36.18
C ILE A 108 -40.26 4.26 -36.22
N GLU A 109 -39.61 4.05 -35.08
CA GLU A 109 -38.55 3.06 -34.89
C GLU A 109 -38.88 2.13 -33.71
N ASN A 110 -38.30 0.94 -33.70
CA ASN A 110 -38.42 0.01 -32.59
C ASN A 110 -37.30 0.27 -31.56
N ASP A 111 -37.66 0.49 -30.30
CA ASP A 111 -36.70 0.75 -29.21
C ASP A 111 -36.09 -0.53 -28.60
N GLY A 112 -36.32 -1.69 -29.22
CA GLY A 112 -35.99 -3.03 -28.71
C GLY A 112 -37.14 -3.71 -27.97
N HIS A 113 -38.22 -2.98 -27.65
CA HIS A 113 -39.40 -3.50 -26.95
C HIS A 113 -40.71 -3.21 -27.67
N GLN A 114 -40.88 -2.01 -28.25
CA GLN A 114 -42.08 -1.65 -29.00
C GLN A 114 -41.81 -0.51 -29.98
N ASP A 115 -42.67 -0.39 -30.99
CA ASP A 115 -42.60 0.70 -31.97
C ASP A 115 -42.99 2.03 -31.31
N LYS A 116 -42.15 3.04 -31.47
CA LYS A 116 -42.32 4.40 -30.91
C LYS A 116 -41.96 5.44 -31.96
N LEU A 117 -42.52 6.64 -31.80
CA LEU A 117 -41.98 7.80 -32.50
C LEU A 117 -40.52 8.02 -32.06
N CYS A 118 -39.63 8.30 -33.00
CA CYS A 118 -38.21 8.43 -32.80
C CYS A 118 -37.67 9.50 -33.74
N ILE A 119 -36.93 10.47 -33.20
CA ILE A 119 -36.21 11.44 -34.01
C ILE A 119 -34.74 11.33 -33.66
N ARG A 120 -33.94 11.10 -34.69
CA ARG A 120 -32.48 11.19 -34.63
C ARG A 120 -32.10 12.57 -35.15
N HIS A 121 -31.39 13.33 -34.36
CA HIS A 121 -30.73 14.53 -34.83
C HIS A 121 -29.28 14.51 -34.36
N THR A 122 -28.40 14.96 -35.24
CA THR A 122 -26.98 15.11 -34.93
C THR A 122 -26.80 16.51 -34.36
N GLU A 123 -26.45 16.61 -33.08
CA GLU A 123 -25.97 17.88 -32.52
C GLU A 123 -24.51 18.06 -32.90
N SER A 124 -24.18 19.20 -33.50
CA SER A 124 -22.80 19.54 -33.81
C SER A 124 -21.97 19.66 -32.53
N GLY A 125 -20.75 19.14 -32.58
CA GLY A 125 -19.80 19.22 -31.48
C GLY A 125 -19.54 20.65 -31.01
N ARG A 126 -19.25 20.81 -29.72
CA ARG A 126 -18.96 22.10 -29.09
C ARG A 126 -17.49 22.45 -29.26
N ALA A 127 -17.17 23.73 -29.39
CA ALA A 127 -15.78 24.18 -29.42
C ALA A 127 -15.09 23.88 -28.08
N SER A 128 -13.88 23.33 -28.11
CA SER A 128 -13.15 22.97 -26.88
C SER A 128 -12.90 24.17 -25.97
N THR A 129 -12.78 25.37 -26.55
CA THR A 129 -12.64 26.63 -25.80
C THR A 129 -13.79 26.91 -24.84
N GLU A 130 -14.99 26.41 -25.11
CA GLU A 130 -16.15 26.54 -24.23
C GLU A 130 -16.11 25.57 -23.03
N LEU A 131 -15.23 24.57 -23.09
CA LEU A 131 -15.11 23.51 -22.08
C LEU A 131 -13.95 23.74 -21.11
N PHE A 132 -13.01 24.64 -21.43
CA PHE A 132 -11.80 24.85 -20.62
C PHE A 132 -12.13 25.30 -19.19
N GLY A 133 -12.99 26.31 -19.03
CA GLY A 133 -13.41 26.77 -17.71
C GLY A 133 -14.05 25.65 -16.88
N LEU A 134 -14.91 24.83 -17.48
CA LEU A 134 -15.57 23.70 -16.82
C LEU A 134 -14.53 22.66 -16.33
N VAL A 135 -13.72 22.13 -17.25
CA VAL A 135 -12.74 21.08 -16.97
C VAL A 135 -11.73 21.53 -15.91
N ILE A 136 -11.23 22.76 -16.02
CA ILE A 136 -10.26 23.31 -15.07
C ILE A 136 -10.87 23.45 -13.66
N ASN A 137 -12.08 24.01 -13.55
CA ASN A 137 -12.71 24.21 -12.24
C ASN A 137 -13.10 22.88 -11.56
N GLU A 138 -13.57 21.90 -12.33
CA GLU A 138 -13.84 20.55 -11.83
C GLU A 138 -12.57 19.88 -11.32
N CYS A 139 -11.46 19.98 -12.08
CA CYS A 139 -10.15 19.49 -11.66
C CYS A 139 -9.69 20.13 -10.34
N LEU A 140 -9.68 21.47 -10.24
CA LEU A 140 -9.22 22.17 -9.05
C LEU A 140 -10.09 21.86 -7.81
N SER A 141 -11.38 21.56 -8.03
CA SER A 141 -12.31 21.15 -6.97
C SER A 141 -12.06 19.72 -6.51
N SER A 142 -11.66 18.80 -7.39
CA SER A 142 -11.45 17.38 -7.08
C SER A 142 -10.06 17.06 -6.50
N LEU A 143 -9.09 17.99 -6.56
CA LEU A 143 -7.73 17.75 -6.08
C LEU A 143 -7.66 17.26 -4.61
N PRO A 144 -6.77 16.30 -4.31
CA PRO A 144 -6.63 15.69 -2.98
C PRO A 144 -5.86 16.63 -2.02
N ILE A 145 -6.50 17.73 -1.62
CA ILE A 145 -5.93 18.76 -0.74
C ILE A 145 -6.37 18.49 0.70
N PRO A 146 -5.47 18.10 1.62
CA PRO A 146 -5.84 17.76 3.00
C PRO A 146 -6.43 18.94 3.78
N LYS A 147 -5.95 20.16 3.49
CA LYS A 147 -6.40 21.39 4.13
C LYS A 147 -6.44 22.51 3.10
N ARG A 148 -7.65 22.99 2.82
CA ARG A 148 -7.87 24.17 1.96
C ARG A 148 -7.83 25.44 2.78
N MET A 149 -7.42 26.53 2.14
CA MET A 149 -7.32 27.86 2.73
C MET A 149 -8.21 28.82 1.95
N ARG A 150 -8.86 29.74 2.68
CA ARG A 150 -9.48 30.95 2.13
C ARG A 150 -8.54 32.12 2.31
N TRP A 151 -8.64 33.14 1.46
CA TRP A 151 -7.82 34.35 1.57
C TRP A 151 -8.61 35.63 1.28
N GLY A 152 -8.23 36.71 1.96
CA GLY A 152 -8.92 38.00 1.89
C GLY A 152 -10.39 37.87 2.25
N SER A 153 -11.26 38.48 1.45
CA SER A 153 -12.72 38.36 1.55
C SER A 153 -13.32 37.33 0.58
N SER A 154 -12.50 36.55 -0.11
CA SER A 154 -13.00 35.56 -1.07
C SER A 154 -13.57 34.32 -0.38
N LYS A 155 -14.56 33.71 -1.01
CA LYS A 155 -15.08 32.39 -0.65
C LYS A 155 -14.31 31.26 -1.33
N ASP A 156 -13.43 31.57 -2.29
CA ASP A 156 -12.61 30.60 -2.99
C ASP A 156 -11.66 29.86 -2.02
N GLU A 157 -11.47 28.58 -2.28
CA GLU A 157 -10.67 27.69 -1.45
C GLU A 157 -9.66 26.90 -2.28
N PHE A 158 -8.39 27.02 -1.93
CA PHE A 158 -7.30 26.27 -2.55
C PHE A 158 -6.19 25.99 -1.55
N VAL A 159 -5.19 25.21 -1.92
CA VAL A 159 -4.07 24.88 -1.02
C VAL A 159 -3.26 26.13 -0.61
N ARG A 160 -3.19 27.12 -1.51
CA ARG A 160 -2.54 28.42 -1.32
C ARG A 160 -3.26 29.51 -2.13
N PRO A 161 -3.13 30.78 -1.76
CA PRO A 161 -3.68 31.89 -2.54
C PRO A 161 -3.22 31.84 -4.00
N VAL A 162 -4.18 32.06 -4.91
CA VAL A 162 -3.96 32.14 -6.37
C VAL A 162 -3.75 33.59 -6.77
N HIS A 163 -2.84 33.84 -7.70
CA HIS A 163 -2.44 35.18 -8.14
C HIS A 163 -2.55 35.44 -9.63
N TRP A 164 -2.24 34.46 -10.48
CA TRP A 164 -2.35 34.58 -11.94
C TRP A 164 -2.79 33.26 -12.57
N GLY A 165 -3.31 33.35 -13.78
CA GLY A 165 -3.63 32.18 -14.60
C GLY A 165 -3.22 32.43 -16.05
N VAL A 166 -2.55 31.46 -16.66
CA VAL A 166 -2.31 31.45 -18.12
C VAL A 166 -3.22 30.42 -18.75
N LEU A 167 -3.96 30.81 -19.78
CA LEU A 167 -4.79 29.89 -20.55
C LEU A 167 -4.70 30.22 -22.04
N MET A 168 -4.15 29.30 -22.82
CA MET A 168 -3.93 29.48 -24.25
C MET A 168 -4.30 28.23 -25.05
N PHE A 169 -4.84 28.44 -26.25
CA PHE A 169 -5.12 27.39 -27.22
C PHE A 169 -4.65 27.81 -28.61
N GLY A 170 -3.65 27.12 -29.15
CA GLY A 170 -2.88 27.59 -30.29
C GLY A 170 -2.24 28.95 -30.00
N ASP A 171 -2.48 29.92 -30.88
CA ASP A 171 -2.01 31.31 -30.70
C ASP A 171 -3.06 32.20 -30.03
N HIS A 172 -4.14 31.62 -29.48
CA HIS A 172 -5.27 32.38 -28.92
C HIS A 172 -5.23 32.35 -27.39
N VAL A 173 -5.51 33.50 -26.79
CA VAL A 173 -5.68 33.64 -25.34
C VAL A 173 -7.13 33.36 -25.00
N CYS A 174 -7.38 32.45 -24.05
CA CYS A 174 -8.73 32.16 -23.58
C CYS A 174 -8.94 32.84 -22.23
N GLU A 175 -10.01 33.63 -22.13
CA GLU A 175 -10.37 34.35 -20.91
C GLU A 175 -11.39 33.56 -20.11
N GLU A 176 -10.99 33.11 -18.93
CA GLU A 176 -11.81 32.39 -17.96
C GLU A 176 -11.59 32.99 -16.57
N THR A 177 -12.53 32.77 -15.66
CA THR A 177 -12.33 33.12 -14.24
C THR A 177 -12.12 31.84 -13.43
N ILE A 178 -10.90 31.66 -12.93
CA ILE A 178 -10.47 30.48 -12.17
C ILE A 178 -10.07 30.93 -10.76
N LEU A 179 -10.76 30.43 -9.73
CA LEU A 179 -10.48 30.74 -8.31
C LEU A 179 -10.33 32.26 -8.04
N GLY A 180 -11.22 33.05 -8.63
CA GLY A 180 -11.26 34.52 -8.47
C GLY A 180 -10.28 35.30 -9.34
N VAL A 181 -9.49 34.65 -10.20
CA VAL A 181 -8.49 35.28 -11.08
C VAL A 181 -8.88 35.10 -12.55
N LYS A 182 -8.78 36.18 -13.34
CA LYS A 182 -8.96 36.11 -14.80
C LYS A 182 -7.71 35.54 -15.47
N THR A 183 -7.88 34.55 -16.33
CA THR A 183 -6.79 33.99 -17.12
C THR A 183 -6.39 34.91 -18.27
N GLY A 184 -5.13 34.82 -18.68
CA GLY A 184 -4.59 35.51 -19.85
C GLY A 184 -3.38 34.77 -20.41
N ASN A 185 -2.40 35.50 -20.92
CA ASN A 185 -1.12 34.93 -21.38
C ASN A 185 0.09 35.48 -20.64
N VAL A 186 -0.11 36.00 -19.42
CA VAL A 186 0.96 36.56 -18.60
C VAL A 186 1.26 35.63 -17.44
N SER A 187 2.50 35.14 -17.39
CA SER A 187 3.07 34.38 -16.28
C SER A 187 4.00 35.27 -15.43
N GLN A 188 4.63 34.70 -14.41
CA GLN A 188 5.59 35.39 -13.54
C GLN A 188 6.97 34.74 -13.59
N GLY A 189 8.02 35.55 -13.61
CA GLY A 189 9.40 35.10 -13.54
C GLY A 189 9.91 34.82 -12.14
N HIS A 190 11.18 34.41 -12.06
CA HIS A 190 11.81 34.09 -10.79
C HIS A 190 11.83 35.30 -9.86
N ARG A 191 11.33 35.13 -8.63
CA ARG A 191 11.10 36.23 -7.66
C ARG A 191 12.29 37.17 -7.47
N PHE A 192 13.51 36.63 -7.52
CA PHE A 192 14.74 37.40 -7.29
C PHE A 192 15.56 37.68 -8.56
N HIS A 193 15.43 36.84 -9.58
CA HIS A 193 16.33 36.90 -10.75
C HIS A 193 15.70 37.58 -11.95
N CYS A 194 14.38 37.51 -12.07
CA CYS A 194 13.61 38.14 -13.12
C CYS A 194 12.22 38.48 -12.55
N PRO A 195 12.15 39.42 -11.59
CA PRO A 195 10.88 39.79 -10.98
C PRO A 195 9.95 40.42 -12.03
N GLY A 196 8.70 39.99 -12.04
CA GLY A 196 7.64 40.56 -12.88
C GLY A 196 7.14 39.65 -13.99
N ASP A 197 6.34 40.27 -14.85
CA ASP A 197 5.49 39.64 -15.84
C ASP A 197 6.29 39.04 -17.01
N ILE A 198 5.88 37.85 -17.45
CA ILE A 198 6.37 37.18 -18.66
C ILE A 198 5.20 36.97 -19.60
N LEU A 199 5.25 37.61 -20.76
CA LEU A 199 4.27 37.37 -21.82
C LEU A 199 4.55 36.03 -22.51
N ILE A 200 3.69 35.03 -22.30
CA ILE A 200 3.73 33.75 -22.99
C ILE A 200 3.17 33.92 -24.41
N LYS A 201 3.98 33.57 -25.42
CA LYS A 201 3.64 33.80 -26.83
C LYS A 201 2.78 32.68 -27.41
N SER A 202 3.08 31.44 -27.03
CA SER A 202 2.30 30.27 -27.40
C SER A 202 2.52 29.15 -26.39
N PRO A 203 1.63 28.13 -26.34
CA PRO A 203 1.81 26.94 -25.52
C PRO A 203 3.21 26.31 -25.64
N LYS A 204 3.74 26.21 -26.88
CA LYS A 204 5.07 25.61 -27.14
C LYS A 204 6.23 26.45 -26.60
N SER A 205 6.10 27.77 -26.49
CA SER A 205 7.19 28.63 -26.03
C SER A 205 7.29 28.72 -24.51
N TYR A 206 6.28 28.21 -23.79
CA TYR A 206 6.13 28.32 -22.33
C TYR A 206 7.41 28.00 -21.56
N GLU A 207 7.92 26.78 -21.69
CA GLU A 207 9.07 26.30 -20.91
C GLU A 207 10.33 27.14 -21.21
N LYS A 208 10.58 27.42 -22.49
CA LYS A 208 11.75 28.22 -22.91
C LYS A 208 11.69 29.65 -22.37
N GLN A 209 10.51 30.25 -22.34
CA GLN A 209 10.31 31.61 -21.83
C GLN A 209 10.49 31.66 -20.30
N LEU A 210 9.92 30.69 -19.57
CA LEU A 210 10.14 30.56 -18.13
C LEU A 210 11.61 30.33 -17.80
N ARG A 211 12.30 29.45 -18.55
CA ARG A 211 13.75 29.22 -18.36
C ARG A 211 14.57 30.48 -18.56
N SER A 212 14.23 31.28 -19.57
CA SER A 212 14.91 32.57 -19.83
C SER A 212 14.71 33.55 -18.67
N ALA A 213 13.58 33.46 -17.98
CA ALA A 213 13.27 34.21 -16.76
C ALA A 213 13.69 33.49 -15.46
N LYS A 214 14.62 32.53 -15.56
CA LYS A 214 15.20 31.77 -14.44
C LYS A 214 14.20 30.92 -13.66
N VAL A 215 13.24 30.33 -14.35
CA VAL A 215 12.33 29.31 -13.79
C VAL A 215 12.47 28.04 -14.61
N VAL A 216 13.04 26.99 -14.02
CA VAL A 216 13.02 25.66 -14.64
C VAL A 216 11.68 25.02 -14.26
N ALA A 217 10.67 25.07 -15.13
CA ALA A 217 9.31 24.67 -14.77
C ALA A 217 9.12 23.15 -14.63
N GLN A 218 9.89 22.35 -15.37
CA GLN A 218 9.80 20.91 -15.35
C GLN A 218 10.44 20.32 -14.09
N PHE A 219 9.66 19.56 -13.32
CA PHE A 219 10.07 19.04 -12.02
C PHE A 219 11.26 18.08 -12.13
N ASP A 220 11.20 17.12 -13.06
CA ASP A 220 12.25 16.11 -13.25
C ASP A 220 13.59 16.71 -13.70
N GLU A 221 13.55 17.78 -14.49
CA GLU A 221 14.78 18.46 -14.87
C GLU A 221 15.41 19.18 -13.68
N ARG A 222 14.63 19.92 -12.88
CA ARG A 222 15.14 20.54 -11.65
C ARG A 222 15.74 19.49 -10.73
N LYS A 223 15.06 18.37 -10.57
CA LYS A 223 15.52 17.24 -9.76
C LYS A 223 16.86 16.72 -10.24
N ARG A 224 17.02 16.52 -11.54
CA ARG A 224 18.30 16.10 -12.16
C ARG A 224 19.41 17.10 -11.89
N LEU A 225 19.15 18.40 -12.09
CA LEU A 225 20.13 19.47 -11.83
C LEU A 225 20.59 19.50 -10.37
N ILE A 226 19.66 19.35 -9.42
CA ILE A 226 19.97 19.27 -7.99
C ILE A 226 20.82 18.03 -7.72
N HIS A 227 20.40 16.85 -8.18
CA HIS A 227 21.10 15.60 -7.97
C HIS A 227 22.54 15.65 -8.50
N GLU A 228 22.73 16.12 -9.73
CA GLU A 228 24.05 16.27 -10.36
C GLU A 228 24.94 17.27 -9.60
N GLY A 229 24.40 18.43 -9.22
CA GLY A 229 25.16 19.46 -8.51
C GLY A 229 25.55 19.05 -7.09
N VAL A 230 24.63 18.43 -6.34
CA VAL A 230 24.89 17.85 -5.02
C VAL A 230 25.96 16.75 -5.11
N SER A 231 25.80 15.82 -6.05
CA SER A 231 26.77 14.74 -6.28
C SER A 231 28.16 15.27 -6.63
N SER A 232 28.24 16.31 -7.47
CA SER A 232 29.50 16.93 -7.87
C SER A 232 30.21 17.61 -6.70
N LEU A 233 29.48 18.36 -5.87
CA LEU A 233 30.04 19.02 -4.69
C LEU A 233 30.54 18.02 -3.66
N ALA A 234 29.83 16.92 -3.42
CA ALA A 234 30.30 15.87 -2.52
C ALA A 234 31.61 15.24 -3.01
N LYS A 235 31.69 14.91 -4.30
CA LYS A 235 32.91 14.37 -4.92
C LYS A 235 34.11 15.32 -4.79
N SER A 236 33.88 16.63 -4.84
CA SER A 236 34.96 17.64 -4.69
C SER A 236 35.69 17.55 -3.34
N ILE A 237 35.05 16.99 -2.31
CA ILE A 237 35.65 16.75 -0.98
C ILE A 237 35.94 15.27 -0.70
N LYS A 238 36.02 14.44 -1.76
CA LYS A 238 36.18 12.97 -1.67
C LYS A 238 35.10 12.29 -0.83
N GLY A 239 33.90 12.88 -0.82
CA GLY A 239 32.73 12.32 -0.16
C GLY A 239 31.66 11.90 -1.15
N GLU A 240 30.61 11.27 -0.62
CA GLU A 240 29.40 10.89 -1.32
C GLU A 240 28.21 11.52 -0.59
N ALA A 241 27.36 12.25 -1.31
CA ALA A 241 26.13 12.77 -0.72
C ALA A 241 25.09 11.65 -0.67
N VAL A 242 24.47 11.46 0.49
CA VAL A 242 23.34 10.54 0.61
C VAL A 242 22.08 11.29 0.20
N ILE A 243 21.57 10.97 -1.00
CA ILE A 243 20.43 11.65 -1.62
C ILE A 243 19.20 10.75 -1.47
N ASP A 244 18.50 10.92 -0.35
CA ASP A 244 17.19 10.31 -0.16
C ASP A 244 16.17 10.91 -1.13
N GLU A 245 15.41 10.05 -1.79
CA GLU A 245 14.45 10.41 -2.85
C GLU A 245 13.37 11.36 -2.33
N SER A 246 12.88 11.15 -1.10
CA SER A 246 11.84 11.99 -0.50
C SER A 246 12.37 13.41 -0.23
N LEU A 247 13.59 13.53 0.31
CA LEU A 247 14.25 14.80 0.53
C LEU A 247 14.56 15.50 -0.80
N LEU A 248 15.04 14.76 -1.81
CA LEU A 248 15.32 15.30 -3.13
C LEU A 248 14.07 15.89 -3.77
N ASN A 249 12.93 15.20 -3.68
CA ASN A 249 11.64 15.70 -4.16
C ASN A 249 11.22 16.97 -3.38
N GLU A 250 11.36 16.99 -2.05
CA GLU A 250 11.04 18.15 -1.23
C GLU A 250 11.92 19.37 -1.60
N VAL A 251 13.24 19.20 -1.73
CA VAL A 251 14.17 20.26 -2.14
C VAL A 251 13.88 20.73 -3.57
N THR A 252 13.52 19.82 -4.48
CA THR A 252 13.11 20.16 -5.86
C THR A 252 11.83 21.01 -5.88
N ALA A 253 10.93 20.78 -4.93
CA ALA A 253 9.68 21.52 -4.78
C ALA A 253 9.86 22.89 -4.09
N LEU A 254 11.01 23.14 -3.44
CA LEU A 254 11.36 24.42 -2.80
C LEU A 254 12.07 25.41 -3.73
N ASN A 255 12.60 24.95 -4.86
CA ASN A 255 13.47 25.75 -5.72
C ASN A 255 12.91 25.84 -7.16
N GLU A 256 12.82 27.05 -7.72
CA GLU A 256 12.57 27.31 -9.14
C GLU A 256 13.88 27.34 -9.96
N TRP A 257 14.99 27.76 -9.33
CA TRP A 257 16.33 27.85 -9.91
C TRP A 257 17.38 27.33 -8.91
N PRO A 258 17.64 26.01 -8.88
CA PRO A 258 18.47 25.41 -7.83
C PRO A 258 19.96 25.72 -7.99
N VAL A 259 20.60 26.13 -6.90
CA VAL A 259 22.05 26.36 -6.79
C VAL A 259 22.58 25.61 -5.57
N PRO A 260 23.15 24.41 -5.75
CA PRO A 260 23.78 23.66 -4.66
C PRO A 260 25.01 24.38 -4.10
N LEU A 261 25.17 24.36 -2.77
CA LEU A 261 26.26 24.98 -2.04
C LEU A 261 26.76 24.05 -0.93
N LEU A 262 28.08 23.90 -0.83
CA LEU A 262 28.73 23.07 0.18
C LEU A 262 29.01 23.89 1.45
N GLY A 263 28.46 23.45 2.58
CA GLY A 263 28.73 23.98 3.92
C GLY A 263 29.43 22.97 4.83
N ARG A 264 29.94 23.45 5.96
CA ARG A 264 30.66 22.67 6.97
C ARG A 264 30.18 22.96 8.38
N PHE A 265 30.39 22.00 9.26
CA PHE A 265 30.19 22.16 10.71
C PHE A 265 31.40 21.67 11.49
N GLU A 266 31.47 21.99 12.78
CA GLU A 266 32.62 21.60 13.61
C GLU A 266 32.72 20.09 13.81
N LYS A 267 33.94 19.54 13.67
CA LYS A 267 34.21 18.10 13.84
C LYS A 267 33.77 17.51 15.18
N ARG A 268 33.70 18.33 16.24
CA ARG A 268 33.26 17.89 17.57
C ARG A 268 31.88 17.24 17.54
N PHE A 269 30.99 17.67 16.64
CA PHE A 269 29.65 17.10 16.55
C PHE A 269 29.66 15.62 16.12
N LEU A 270 30.73 15.14 15.49
CA LEU A 270 30.85 13.75 15.06
C LEU A 270 31.00 12.75 16.23
N SER A 271 31.09 13.21 17.48
CA SER A 271 30.96 12.34 18.66
C SER A 271 29.52 11.96 18.98
N VAL A 272 28.55 12.71 18.45
CA VAL A 272 27.12 12.40 18.55
C VAL A 272 26.77 11.35 17.49
N PRO A 273 25.85 10.41 17.78
CA PRO A 273 25.32 9.49 16.79
C PRO A 273 24.96 10.17 15.47
N ALA A 274 25.42 9.60 14.37
CA ALA A 274 25.29 10.20 13.05
C ALA A 274 23.81 10.42 12.68
N GLU A 275 22.94 9.50 13.07
CA GLU A 275 21.50 9.53 12.83
C GLU A 275 20.84 10.78 13.42
N ALA A 276 21.26 11.22 14.61
CA ALA A 276 20.77 12.45 15.24
C ALA A 276 21.14 13.71 14.45
N LEU A 277 22.40 13.77 14.00
CA LEU A 277 22.90 14.88 13.18
C LEU A 277 22.22 14.89 11.81
N ILE A 278 22.02 13.71 11.22
CA ILE A 278 21.33 13.53 9.93
C ILE A 278 19.87 13.96 10.05
N SER A 279 19.15 13.53 11.09
CA SER A 279 17.75 13.92 11.33
C SER A 279 17.64 15.44 11.47
N SER A 280 18.51 16.07 12.27
CA SER A 280 18.60 17.53 12.40
C SER A 280 18.84 18.25 11.06
N MET A 281 19.75 17.75 10.24
CA MET A 281 20.05 18.35 8.92
C MET A 281 18.90 18.18 7.92
N LYS A 282 18.27 16.99 7.90
CA LYS A 282 17.20 16.63 6.97
C LYS A 282 15.89 17.34 7.31
N GLU A 283 15.41 17.24 8.54
CA GLU A 283 14.08 17.74 8.90
C GLU A 283 14.06 19.26 9.06
N HIS A 284 15.04 19.83 9.77
CA HIS A 284 15.01 21.25 10.11
C HIS A 284 15.53 22.15 8.98
N GLN A 285 16.45 21.67 8.14
CA GLN A 285 17.15 22.52 7.17
C GLN A 285 17.16 21.99 5.73
N LYS A 286 16.66 20.77 5.48
CA LYS A 286 16.59 20.17 4.14
C LYS A 286 17.96 20.03 3.46
N TYR A 287 18.98 19.71 4.26
CA TYR A 287 20.34 19.53 3.77
C TYR A 287 20.64 18.07 3.43
N PHE A 288 21.48 17.86 2.42
CA PHE A 288 22.06 16.56 2.11
C PHE A 288 23.34 16.38 2.91
N HIS A 289 23.41 15.34 3.74
CA HIS A 289 24.62 14.99 4.46
C HIS A 289 25.61 14.26 3.55
N VAL A 290 26.90 14.32 3.90
CA VAL A 290 27.97 13.72 3.11
C VAL A 290 28.68 12.65 3.93
N ILE A 291 28.91 11.48 3.34
CA ILE A 291 29.66 10.37 3.92
C ILE A 291 30.99 10.14 3.20
N ASN A 292 31.92 9.44 3.84
CA ASN A 292 33.16 9.00 3.21
C ASN A 292 33.02 7.59 2.60
N SER A 293 34.11 7.06 2.02
CA SER A 293 34.14 5.71 1.41
C SER A 293 33.92 4.56 2.41
N LYS A 294 34.00 4.82 3.71
CA LYS A 294 33.70 3.87 4.79
C LYS A 294 32.26 4.01 5.33
N LYS A 295 31.44 4.85 4.69
CA LYS A 295 30.08 5.21 5.12
C LYS A 295 30.01 5.99 6.45
N GLU A 296 31.09 6.64 6.85
CA GLU A 296 31.11 7.50 8.04
C GLU A 296 30.74 8.94 7.66
N LEU A 297 29.98 9.61 8.53
CA LEU A 297 29.54 11.00 8.33
C LEU A 297 30.75 11.97 8.30
N LEU A 298 30.80 12.82 7.27
CA LEU A 298 31.76 13.93 7.19
C LEU A 298 31.18 15.20 7.84
N PRO A 299 32.04 16.12 8.32
CA PRO A 299 31.63 17.40 8.89
C PRO A 299 31.24 18.41 7.78
N ALA A 300 30.35 17.98 6.88
CA ALA A 300 29.96 18.67 5.67
C ALA A 300 28.52 18.33 5.29
N PHE A 301 27.84 19.31 4.71
CA PHE A 301 26.49 19.17 4.18
C PHE A 301 26.34 20.01 2.91
N ILE A 302 25.34 19.68 2.10
CA ILE A 302 25.02 20.41 0.89
C ILE A 302 23.61 20.96 1.01
N THR A 303 23.50 22.28 0.89
CA THR A 303 22.22 23.00 0.82
C THR A 303 21.95 23.42 -0.62
N VAL A 304 20.69 23.69 -0.96
CA VAL A 304 20.31 24.20 -2.29
C VAL A 304 19.64 25.55 -2.12
N ALA A 305 20.27 26.58 -2.67
CA ALA A 305 19.70 27.91 -2.71
C ALA A 305 18.84 28.10 -3.96
N ASN A 306 17.76 28.86 -3.84
CA ASN A 306 16.94 29.27 -4.98
C ASN A 306 17.47 30.54 -5.66
N ILE A 307 18.75 30.88 -5.46
CA ILE A 307 19.35 32.11 -5.97
C ILE A 307 20.82 31.93 -6.28
N VAL A 308 21.23 32.44 -7.44
CA VAL A 308 22.64 32.69 -7.79
C VAL A 308 23.08 33.95 -7.03
N SER A 309 23.63 33.76 -5.83
CA SER A 309 24.14 34.85 -5.00
C SER A 309 25.36 35.52 -5.64
N LYS A 310 25.47 36.85 -5.49
CA LYS A 310 26.69 37.61 -5.82
C LYS A 310 27.84 37.32 -4.85
N ASP A 311 27.52 36.87 -3.64
CA ASP A 311 28.48 36.40 -2.64
C ASP A 311 28.01 35.05 -2.05
N PRO A 312 28.36 33.92 -2.69
CA PRO A 312 28.00 32.59 -2.20
C PRO A 312 28.61 32.26 -0.83
N LYS A 313 29.73 32.88 -0.44
CA LYS A 313 30.38 32.60 0.84
C LYS A 313 29.52 33.04 2.02
N GLN A 314 28.80 34.16 1.89
CA GLN A 314 27.86 34.62 2.91
C GLN A 314 26.65 33.71 3.04
N VAL A 315 26.16 33.15 1.93
CA VAL A 315 25.08 32.16 1.96
C VAL A 315 25.52 30.90 2.70
N ILE A 316 26.73 30.41 2.39
CA ILE A 316 27.33 29.26 3.08
C ILE A 316 27.46 29.55 4.58
N ALA A 317 28.15 30.64 4.95
CA ALA A 317 28.35 31.01 6.36
C ALA A 317 27.03 31.21 7.12
N GLY A 318 26.00 31.74 6.45
CA GLY A 318 24.65 31.85 7.00
C GLY A 318 24.04 30.50 7.34
N ASN A 319 24.10 29.53 6.41
CA ASN A 319 23.59 28.17 6.63
C ASN A 319 24.40 27.43 7.71
N GLU A 320 25.74 27.58 7.73
CA GLU A 320 26.60 27.03 8.79
C GLU A 320 26.25 27.58 10.18
N ARG A 321 25.93 28.88 10.26
CA ARG A 321 25.48 29.51 11.51
C ARG A 321 24.09 29.03 11.96
N VAL A 322 23.19 28.75 11.02
CA VAL A 322 21.81 28.31 11.32
C VAL A 322 21.78 26.86 11.81
N ILE A 323 22.60 25.97 11.24
CA ILE A 323 22.62 24.56 11.65
C ILE A 323 23.33 24.33 12.98
N ARG A 324 24.35 25.14 13.30
CA ARG A 324 25.18 24.94 14.50
C ARG A 324 24.38 24.86 15.81
N PRO A 325 23.43 25.76 16.12
CA PRO A 325 22.59 25.62 17.31
C PRO A 325 21.84 24.29 17.35
N ARG A 326 21.30 23.82 16.21
CA ARG A 326 20.57 22.55 16.13
C ARG A 326 21.45 21.34 16.42
N LEU A 327 22.69 21.34 15.92
CA LEU A 327 23.65 20.28 16.24
C LEU A 327 24.13 20.36 17.68
N ALA A 328 24.22 21.57 18.25
CA ALA A 328 24.53 21.76 19.67
C ALA A 328 23.42 21.25 20.57
N ASP A 329 22.15 21.47 20.22
CA ASP A 329 20.99 20.92 20.94
C ASP A 329 21.05 19.39 20.94
N ALA A 330 21.22 18.77 19.76
CA ALA A 330 21.36 17.31 19.64
C ALA A 330 22.56 16.75 20.44
N ALA A 331 23.70 17.44 20.42
CA ALA A 331 24.86 17.05 21.22
C ALA A 331 24.57 17.13 22.72
N PHE A 332 23.93 18.23 23.16
CA PHE A 332 23.56 18.42 24.56
C PHE A 332 22.60 17.34 25.06
N PHE A 333 21.56 17.02 24.28
CA PHE A 333 20.62 15.95 24.64
C PHE A 333 21.32 14.60 24.73
N TYR A 334 22.17 14.24 23.76
CA TYR A 334 22.90 12.99 23.79
C TYR A 334 23.88 12.89 24.96
N GLU A 335 24.65 13.96 25.23
CA GLU A 335 25.60 14.02 26.34
C GLU A 335 24.88 13.93 27.69
N ASN A 336 23.77 14.65 27.88
CA ASN A 336 22.94 14.54 29.06
C ASN A 336 22.39 13.13 29.20
N ASP A 337 21.89 12.58 28.10
CA ASP A 337 21.21 11.30 28.12
C ASP A 337 22.15 10.14 28.46
N ALA A 338 23.38 10.18 27.94
CA ALA A 338 24.41 9.18 28.15
C ALA A 338 24.93 9.09 29.60
N THR A 339 24.54 10.04 30.48
CA THR A 339 24.88 9.98 31.91
C THR A 339 23.96 9.06 32.73
N GLU A 340 22.81 8.69 32.18
CA GLU A 340 21.81 7.86 32.84
C GLU A 340 21.54 6.57 32.05
N SER A 341 21.73 5.42 32.70
CA SER A 341 21.57 4.12 32.06
C SER A 341 20.12 3.82 31.67
N LEU A 342 19.94 2.96 30.66
CA LEU A 342 18.63 2.47 30.22
C LEU A 342 17.87 1.79 31.36
N GLU A 343 18.55 1.05 32.22
CA GLU A 343 17.91 0.40 33.37
C GLU A 343 17.28 1.43 34.32
N ARG A 344 17.94 2.56 34.53
CA ARG A 344 17.41 3.64 35.36
C ARG A 344 16.28 4.40 34.65
N ARG A 345 16.42 4.62 33.34
CA ARG A 345 15.36 5.21 32.50
C ARG A 345 14.11 4.35 32.44
N ARG A 346 14.28 3.04 32.45
CA ARG A 346 13.17 2.08 32.49
C ARG A 346 12.22 2.39 33.65
N GLU A 347 12.71 2.79 34.81
CA GLU A 347 11.86 3.15 35.97
C GLU A 347 10.93 4.34 35.67
N ALA A 348 11.35 5.30 34.85
CA ALA A 348 10.49 6.40 34.42
C ALA A 348 9.36 5.95 33.49
N LEU A 349 9.45 4.77 32.86
CA LEU A 349 8.36 4.21 32.06
C LEU A 349 7.12 3.87 32.90
N ARG A 350 7.21 3.81 34.22
CA ARG A 350 6.06 3.61 35.12
C ARG A 350 5.04 4.74 35.02
N THR A 351 5.49 5.96 34.70
CA THR A 351 4.59 7.11 34.53
C THR A 351 4.03 7.23 33.11
N VAL A 352 4.56 6.47 32.16
CA VAL A 352 4.11 6.47 30.76
C VAL A 352 3.00 5.44 30.62
N VAL A 353 1.76 5.89 30.46
CA VAL A 353 0.61 5.00 30.28
C VAL A 353 0.72 4.30 28.92
N PHE A 354 0.74 2.97 28.92
CA PHE A 354 0.59 2.18 27.69
C PHE A 354 -0.88 2.11 27.29
N GLN A 355 -1.73 1.69 28.23
CA GLN A 355 -3.17 1.63 28.08
C GLN A 355 -3.82 1.52 29.47
N ASP A 356 -4.88 2.28 29.76
CA ASP A 356 -5.46 2.43 31.11
C ASP A 356 -5.77 1.12 31.86
N LYS A 357 -6.14 0.05 31.16
CA LYS A 357 -6.45 -1.28 31.71
C LYS A 357 -5.27 -2.26 31.66
N LEU A 358 -4.20 -1.94 30.93
CA LEU A 358 -3.00 -2.79 30.78
C LEU A 358 -1.77 -2.23 31.49
N GLY A 359 -1.91 -1.04 32.08
CA GLY A 359 -0.88 -0.39 32.88
C GLY A 359 0.05 0.52 32.09
N SER A 360 1.24 0.69 32.64
CA SER A 360 2.30 1.53 32.11
C SER A 360 3.13 0.82 31.03
N VAL A 361 3.99 1.56 30.34
CA VAL A 361 4.99 0.99 29.45
C VAL A 361 5.97 0.12 30.23
N PHE A 362 6.29 0.47 31.50
CA PHE A 362 7.06 -0.42 32.37
C PHE A 362 6.39 -1.80 32.52
N ASP A 363 5.10 -1.82 32.87
CA ASP A 363 4.35 -3.07 33.07
C ASP A 363 4.32 -3.91 31.79
N LYS A 364 4.23 -3.24 30.64
CA LYS A 364 4.39 -3.90 29.35
C LYS A 364 5.77 -4.53 29.18
N THR A 365 6.87 -3.80 29.41
CA THR A 365 8.22 -4.36 29.26
C THR A 365 8.45 -5.58 30.14
N ALA A 366 7.87 -5.61 31.35
CA ALA A 366 7.95 -6.75 32.25
C ALA A 366 7.22 -7.99 31.69
N ARG A 367 6.00 -7.83 31.14
CA ARG A 367 5.29 -8.94 30.46
C ARG A 367 6.05 -9.41 29.22
N VAL A 368 6.56 -8.47 28.42
CA VAL A 368 7.34 -8.77 27.22
C VAL A 368 8.61 -9.54 27.56
N ALA A 369 9.27 -9.25 28.69
CA ALA A 369 10.45 -9.99 29.13
C ALA A 369 10.14 -11.45 29.47
N ALA A 370 9.07 -11.71 30.21
CA ALA A 370 8.62 -13.07 30.48
C ALA A 370 8.22 -13.83 29.20
N ILE A 371 7.57 -13.17 28.25
CA ILE A 371 7.22 -13.77 26.95
C ILE A 371 8.48 -14.07 26.13
N ALA A 372 9.42 -13.13 26.06
CA ALA A 372 10.65 -13.26 25.29
C ALA A 372 11.52 -14.41 25.81
N GLU A 373 11.61 -14.58 27.13
CA GLU A 373 12.35 -15.68 27.75
C GLU A 373 11.82 -17.06 27.32
N VAL A 374 10.50 -17.23 27.20
CA VAL A 374 9.91 -18.51 26.77
C VAL A 374 10.03 -18.69 25.25
N LEU A 375 9.80 -17.62 24.48
CA LEU A 375 9.88 -17.64 23.02
C LEU A 375 11.31 -17.86 22.49
N SER A 376 12.33 -17.57 23.31
CA SER A 376 13.74 -17.74 22.92
C SER A 376 14.03 -19.17 22.46
N ASN A 377 13.38 -20.18 23.07
CA ASN A 377 13.47 -21.60 22.73
C ASN A 377 13.10 -21.91 21.27
N TYR A 378 12.17 -21.16 20.69
CA TYR A 378 11.74 -21.35 19.29
C TYR A 378 12.65 -20.58 18.32
N THR A 379 13.18 -19.44 18.77
CA THR A 379 14.00 -18.54 17.93
C THR A 379 15.49 -18.86 17.95
N GLY A 380 15.95 -19.68 18.91
CA GLY A 380 17.37 -19.98 19.12
C GLY A 380 18.15 -18.90 19.89
N ALA A 381 17.46 -17.89 20.43
CA ALA A 381 18.10 -16.85 21.24
C ALA A 381 18.49 -17.37 22.64
N ASP A 382 19.52 -16.78 23.25
CA ASP A 382 19.80 -17.00 24.67
C ASP A 382 18.63 -16.43 25.51
N PRO A 383 17.99 -17.25 26.39
CA PRO A 383 16.85 -16.81 27.19
C PRO A 383 17.14 -15.59 28.08
N SER A 384 18.35 -15.51 28.65
CA SER A 384 18.74 -14.41 29.54
C SER A 384 18.96 -13.11 28.79
N LEU A 385 19.57 -13.18 27.59
CA LEU A 385 19.73 -12.01 26.72
C LEU A 385 18.39 -11.53 26.15
N ALA A 386 17.49 -12.46 25.78
CA ALA A 386 16.14 -12.13 25.33
C ALA A 386 15.33 -11.44 26.43
N HIS A 387 15.39 -11.96 27.65
CA HIS A 387 14.76 -11.34 28.83
C HIS A 387 15.33 -9.94 29.08
N ARG A 388 16.66 -9.79 29.15
CA ARG A 388 17.31 -8.50 29.43
C ARG A 388 17.00 -7.46 28.35
N ALA A 389 17.04 -7.84 27.08
CA ALA A 389 16.68 -6.95 25.98
C ALA A 389 15.23 -6.46 26.08
N ALA A 390 14.31 -7.34 26.47
CA ALA A 390 12.92 -7.01 26.66
C ALA A 390 12.66 -6.10 27.87
N GLU A 391 13.37 -6.28 28.98
CA GLU A 391 13.28 -5.37 30.12
C GLU A 391 13.69 -3.94 29.75
N LEU A 392 14.79 -3.80 29.02
CA LEU A 392 15.31 -2.49 28.59
C LEU A 392 14.52 -1.89 27.42
N SER A 393 13.65 -2.67 26.78
CA SER A 393 12.88 -2.23 25.61
C SER A 393 12.11 -0.95 25.89
N LYS A 394 12.08 -0.02 24.93
CA LYS A 394 11.40 1.30 25.01
C LYS A 394 11.94 2.26 26.08
N SER A 395 13.01 1.93 26.78
CA SER A 395 13.58 2.83 27.81
C SER A 395 14.15 4.12 27.23
N ASP A 396 14.43 4.15 25.93
CA ASP A 396 14.84 5.36 25.23
C ASP A 396 13.69 6.33 24.95
N LEU A 397 12.41 5.91 25.06
CA LEU A 397 11.26 6.80 24.85
C LEU A 397 11.20 7.99 25.83
N VAL A 398 11.85 7.86 26.99
CA VAL A 398 11.94 8.91 28.02
C VAL A 398 13.27 9.66 27.98
N SER A 399 14.05 9.48 26.93
CA SER A 399 15.27 10.24 26.69
C SER A 399 14.97 11.60 26.06
N ASP A 400 15.78 12.60 26.36
CA ASP A 400 15.62 13.94 25.78
C ASP A 400 15.81 13.88 24.26
N MET A 401 16.76 13.04 23.80
CA MET A 401 16.99 12.78 22.39
C MET A 401 15.76 12.27 21.66
N VAL A 402 15.05 11.26 22.19
CA VAL A 402 13.83 10.74 21.54
C VAL A 402 12.65 11.71 21.72
N GLY A 403 12.62 12.48 22.81
CA GLY A 403 11.66 13.54 23.03
C GLY A 403 11.71 14.62 21.93
N GLU A 404 12.91 15.04 21.52
CA GLU A 404 13.12 15.98 20.42
C GLU A 404 13.04 15.30 19.05
N PHE A 405 13.61 14.10 18.91
CA PHE A 405 13.73 13.35 17.65
C PHE A 405 13.04 11.98 17.75
N ALA A 406 11.71 11.98 17.67
CA ALA A 406 10.89 10.78 17.83
C ALA A 406 11.19 9.67 16.79
N ASP A 407 11.80 10.01 15.65
CA ASP A 407 12.24 9.08 14.62
C ASP A 407 13.49 8.27 15.02
N LEU A 408 14.20 8.68 16.08
CA LEU A 408 15.41 8.01 16.57
C LEU A 408 15.14 6.94 17.64
N GLN A 409 13.87 6.68 17.98
CA GLN A 409 13.52 5.57 18.88
C GLN A 409 14.09 4.24 18.38
N GLY A 410 14.49 3.37 19.30
CA GLY A 410 15.24 2.14 19.07
C GLY A 410 16.72 2.38 18.70
N THR A 411 17.00 3.35 17.83
CA THR A 411 18.36 3.73 17.46
C THR A 411 19.11 4.28 18.67
N MET A 412 18.49 5.22 19.39
CA MET A 412 19.07 5.74 20.63
C MET A 412 19.15 4.67 21.71
N GLY A 413 18.12 3.82 21.86
CA GLY A 413 18.17 2.65 22.74
C GLY A 413 19.40 1.77 22.48
N ARG A 414 19.78 1.51 21.23
CA ARG A 414 21.00 0.77 20.90
C ARG A 414 22.26 1.51 21.36
N TYR A 415 22.39 2.80 21.08
CA TYR A 415 23.57 3.57 21.47
C TYR A 415 23.72 3.66 22.99
N TYR A 416 22.62 3.85 23.72
CA TYR A 416 22.62 3.88 25.17
C TYR A 416 22.94 2.52 25.78
N ALA A 417 22.40 1.43 25.23
CA ALA A 417 22.75 0.07 25.68
C ALA A 417 24.25 -0.21 25.52
N LEU A 418 24.85 0.21 24.39
CA LEU A 418 26.29 0.09 24.17
C LEU A 418 27.10 0.97 25.15
N ASN A 419 26.64 2.19 25.42
CA ASN A 419 27.25 3.09 26.40
C ASN A 419 27.23 2.51 27.82
N ASP A 420 26.14 1.83 28.17
CA ASP A 420 25.94 1.20 29.48
C ASP A 420 26.73 -0.11 29.65
N GLY A 421 27.36 -0.60 28.57
CA GLY A 421 28.15 -1.84 28.59
C GLY A 421 27.32 -3.12 28.46
N GLU A 422 26.09 -3.03 27.96
CA GLU A 422 25.23 -4.20 27.68
C GLU A 422 25.82 -5.09 26.57
N ASP A 423 25.37 -6.34 26.52
CA ASP A 423 25.74 -7.26 25.43
C ASP A 423 25.35 -6.70 24.06
N LYS A 424 26.17 -6.93 23.04
CA LYS A 424 25.92 -6.42 21.68
C LYS A 424 24.59 -6.90 21.12
N GLN A 425 24.15 -8.11 21.44
CA GLN A 425 22.85 -8.64 21.02
C GLN A 425 21.69 -7.93 21.72
N VAL A 426 21.85 -7.60 23.00
CA VAL A 426 20.88 -6.81 23.77
C VAL A 426 20.75 -5.40 23.19
N ALA A 427 21.88 -4.77 22.86
CA ALA A 427 21.91 -3.44 22.25
C ALA A 427 21.29 -3.44 20.84
N GLU A 428 21.62 -4.42 19.99
CA GLU A 428 21.03 -4.52 18.65
C GLU A 428 19.51 -4.76 18.73
N ALA A 429 19.06 -5.59 19.68
CA ALA A 429 17.64 -5.85 19.90
C ALA A 429 16.86 -4.56 20.25
N GLN A 430 17.47 -3.56 20.88
CA GLN A 430 16.81 -2.27 21.13
C GLN A 430 16.41 -1.56 19.84
N LEU A 431 17.22 -1.67 18.78
CA LEU A 431 16.87 -1.16 17.46
C LEU A 431 15.84 -2.07 16.78
N GLU A 432 16.05 -3.39 16.83
CA GLU A 432 15.26 -4.36 16.09
C GLU A 432 13.84 -4.58 16.65
N GLN A 433 13.55 -4.22 17.91
CA GLN A 433 12.23 -4.43 18.53
C GLN A 433 11.06 -3.84 17.73
N TYR A 434 11.30 -2.74 17.01
CA TYR A 434 10.30 -2.05 16.20
C TYR A 434 10.11 -2.68 14.82
N LEU A 435 10.99 -3.59 14.38
CA LEU A 435 10.92 -4.21 13.08
C LEU A 435 9.88 -5.35 13.03
N PRO A 436 9.26 -5.59 11.85
CA PRO A 436 9.13 -4.65 10.74
C PRO A 436 8.15 -3.50 11.08
N ARG A 437 8.49 -2.26 10.71
CA ARG A 437 7.69 -1.06 11.05
C ARG A 437 6.51 -0.82 10.09
N PHE A 438 6.65 -1.26 8.84
CA PHE A 438 5.66 -1.13 7.77
C PHE A 438 5.76 -2.29 6.79
N SER A 439 4.81 -2.38 5.85
CA SER A 439 4.80 -3.44 4.82
C SER A 439 6.05 -3.32 3.94
N GLY A 440 6.78 -4.42 3.75
CA GLY A 440 8.04 -4.42 2.99
C GLY A 440 9.29 -4.00 3.77
N ASP A 441 9.17 -3.57 5.03
CA ASP A 441 10.34 -3.26 5.89
C ASP A 441 11.16 -4.53 6.20
N GLN A 442 12.40 -4.38 6.64
CA GLN A 442 13.24 -5.50 7.05
C GLN A 442 12.67 -6.18 8.31
N VAL A 443 12.94 -7.48 8.46
CA VAL A 443 12.69 -8.21 9.71
C VAL A 443 13.95 -8.16 10.59
N PRO A 444 13.83 -8.33 11.93
CA PRO A 444 15.00 -8.46 12.80
C PRO A 444 16.00 -9.48 12.27
N SER A 445 17.29 -9.16 12.36
CA SER A 445 18.37 -9.98 11.84
C SER A 445 18.98 -10.88 12.91
N THR A 446 18.94 -10.46 14.18
CA THR A 446 19.47 -11.20 15.32
C THR A 446 18.40 -12.08 15.96
N GLU A 447 18.81 -13.16 16.62
CA GLU A 447 17.92 -14.05 17.36
C GLU A 447 17.24 -13.29 18.50
N VAL A 448 18.01 -12.57 19.33
CA VAL A 448 17.49 -11.78 20.47
C VAL A 448 16.50 -10.70 20.00
N GLY A 449 16.82 -9.96 18.94
CA GLY A 449 15.92 -8.95 18.37
C GLY A 449 14.65 -9.56 17.76
N THR A 450 14.78 -10.74 17.12
CA THR A 450 13.65 -11.53 16.61
C THR A 450 12.70 -11.91 17.75
N THR A 451 13.24 -12.45 18.85
CA THR A 451 12.46 -12.85 20.03
C THR A 451 11.74 -11.66 20.64
N LEU A 452 12.44 -10.55 20.87
CA LEU A 452 11.87 -9.33 21.44
C LEU A 452 10.75 -8.75 20.55
N ALA A 453 10.99 -8.66 19.24
CA ALA A 453 10.02 -8.13 18.29
C ALA A 453 8.74 -8.99 18.21
N LEU A 454 8.85 -10.32 18.36
CA LEU A 454 7.70 -11.22 18.44
C LEU A 454 6.96 -11.05 19.77
N ALA A 455 7.69 -11.07 20.90
CA ALA A 455 7.13 -10.94 22.23
C ALA A 455 6.33 -9.63 22.40
N ASP A 456 6.86 -8.50 21.94
CA ASP A 456 6.17 -7.20 22.02
C ASP A 456 4.87 -7.15 21.20
N LYS A 457 4.89 -7.72 19.99
CA LYS A 457 3.71 -7.76 19.12
C LYS A 457 2.65 -8.69 19.67
N LEU A 458 3.04 -9.85 20.20
CA LEU A 458 2.13 -10.81 20.83
C LEU A 458 1.52 -10.25 22.12
N ASP A 459 2.30 -9.61 23.00
CA ASP A 459 1.78 -8.90 24.18
C ASP A 459 0.71 -7.87 23.77
N THR A 460 1.02 -7.04 22.77
CA THR A 460 0.10 -6.00 22.30
C THR A 460 -1.18 -6.60 21.73
N LEU A 461 -1.07 -7.64 20.89
CA LEU A 461 -2.23 -8.30 20.29
C LEU A 461 -3.12 -8.93 21.36
N VAL A 462 -2.55 -9.72 22.27
CA VAL A 462 -3.33 -10.41 23.31
C VAL A 462 -3.89 -9.41 24.33
N GLY A 463 -3.10 -8.45 24.77
CA GLY A 463 -3.52 -7.43 25.73
C GLY A 463 -4.66 -6.54 25.21
N ILE A 464 -4.60 -6.08 23.96
CA ILE A 464 -5.65 -5.22 23.40
C ILE A 464 -6.94 -6.00 23.15
N PHE A 465 -6.86 -7.27 22.76
CA PHE A 465 -8.04 -8.14 22.65
C PHE A 465 -8.65 -8.47 24.01
N SER A 466 -7.84 -8.68 25.04
CA SER A 466 -8.34 -9.03 26.38
C SER A 466 -9.18 -7.94 27.03
N ILE A 467 -8.94 -6.68 26.67
CA ILE A 467 -9.72 -5.51 27.13
C ILE A 467 -10.85 -5.10 26.18
N GLY A 468 -11.06 -5.85 25.09
CA GLY A 468 -12.13 -5.64 24.12
C GLY A 468 -11.93 -4.47 23.16
N GLN A 469 -10.69 -4.04 22.91
CA GLN A 469 -10.36 -2.87 22.06
C GLN A 469 -9.82 -3.28 20.68
N GLN A 470 -10.35 -4.35 20.11
CA GLN A 470 -10.02 -4.79 18.76
C GLN A 470 -10.44 -3.75 17.68
N PRO A 471 -9.70 -3.64 16.55
CA PRO A 471 -9.99 -2.66 15.49
C PRO A 471 -11.39 -2.79 14.89
N SER A 472 -12.01 -1.66 14.55
CA SER A 472 -13.34 -1.60 13.93
C SER A 472 -13.32 -0.76 12.64
N GLY A 473 -13.84 -1.33 11.55
CA GLY A 473 -13.84 -0.69 10.24
C GLY A 473 -12.43 -0.30 9.80
N SER A 474 -12.20 0.96 9.43
CA SER A 474 -10.87 1.47 9.05
C SER A 474 -9.98 1.85 10.23
N ARG A 475 -10.52 2.04 11.44
CA ARG A 475 -9.77 2.52 12.61
C ARG A 475 -8.97 1.40 13.27
N ASP A 476 -7.66 1.63 13.41
CA ASP A 476 -6.73 0.74 14.12
C ASP A 476 -5.75 1.57 14.96
N PRO A 477 -6.22 2.09 16.12
CA PRO A 477 -5.44 3.05 16.92
C PRO A 477 -4.17 2.43 17.52
N PHE A 478 -4.16 1.12 17.75
CA PHE A 478 -3.01 0.38 18.33
C PHE A 478 -2.16 -0.34 17.27
N ALA A 479 -2.44 -0.09 15.98
CA ALA A 479 -1.71 -0.69 14.87
C ALA A 479 -1.68 -2.23 14.88
N LEU A 480 -2.74 -2.89 15.35
CA LEU A 480 -2.81 -4.35 15.45
C LEU A 480 -2.69 -5.02 14.08
N ARG A 481 -3.17 -4.40 13.00
CA ARG A 481 -2.98 -4.95 11.65
C ARG A 481 -1.51 -5.05 11.28
N ARG A 482 -0.73 -4.01 11.63
CA ARG A 482 0.72 -4.00 11.40
C ARG A 482 1.43 -5.01 12.31
N ALA A 483 1.02 -5.10 13.58
CA ALA A 483 1.57 -6.09 14.50
C ALA A 483 1.34 -7.53 14.01
N SER A 484 0.12 -7.87 13.57
CA SER A 484 -0.21 -9.19 13.02
C SER A 484 0.62 -9.54 11.78
N LEU A 485 0.71 -8.62 10.81
CA LEU A 485 1.57 -8.82 9.64
C LEU A 485 3.06 -8.96 10.05
N GLY A 486 3.50 -8.18 11.03
CA GLY A 486 4.85 -8.28 11.58
C GLY A 486 5.16 -9.66 12.14
N VAL A 487 4.26 -10.22 12.96
CA VAL A 487 4.41 -11.59 13.51
C VAL A 487 4.55 -12.62 12.38
N LEU A 488 3.63 -12.62 11.41
CA LEU A 488 3.68 -13.57 10.30
C LEU A 488 4.97 -13.45 9.48
N ARG A 489 5.36 -12.21 9.15
CA ARG A 489 6.58 -11.94 8.37
C ARG A 489 7.84 -12.36 9.10
N ILE A 490 7.93 -12.11 10.42
CA ILE A 490 9.08 -12.54 11.21
C ILE A 490 9.19 -14.06 11.21
N ILE A 491 8.10 -14.77 11.52
CA ILE A 491 8.07 -16.24 11.56
C ILE A 491 8.51 -16.85 10.22
N ILE A 492 7.94 -16.37 9.11
CA ILE A 492 8.23 -16.90 7.77
C ILE A 492 9.65 -16.53 7.32
N ALA A 493 10.04 -15.25 7.42
CA ALA A 493 11.34 -14.81 6.90
C ALA A 493 12.51 -15.38 7.72
N ARG A 494 12.32 -15.61 9.02
CA ARG A 494 13.32 -16.23 9.90
C ARG A 494 13.19 -17.75 9.99
N GLN A 495 12.26 -18.37 9.27
CA GLN A 495 12.03 -19.82 9.24
C GLN A 495 11.84 -20.41 10.66
N ILE A 496 11.07 -19.71 11.48
CA ILE A 496 10.81 -20.10 12.87
C ILE A 496 9.67 -21.12 12.88
N ASP A 497 9.93 -22.30 13.45
CA ASP A 497 8.87 -23.29 13.66
C ASP A 497 8.10 -22.99 14.94
N LEU A 498 7.06 -22.16 14.84
CA LEU A 498 6.26 -21.69 15.97
C LEU A 498 4.78 -21.81 15.68
N ASP A 499 4.07 -22.59 16.50
CA ASP A 499 2.62 -22.64 16.49
C ASP A 499 2.04 -21.37 17.15
N LEU A 500 1.18 -20.62 16.44
CA LEU A 500 0.62 -19.40 17.00
C LEU A 500 -0.33 -19.66 18.18
N ASN A 501 -0.97 -20.82 18.29
CA ASN A 501 -1.74 -21.13 19.49
C ASN A 501 -0.85 -21.14 20.73
N GLU A 502 0.31 -21.79 20.64
CA GLU A 502 1.28 -21.83 21.74
C GLU A 502 1.83 -20.44 22.03
N ALA A 503 2.24 -19.69 21.00
CA ALA A 503 2.73 -18.33 21.15
C ALA A 503 1.71 -17.38 21.80
N ILE A 504 0.44 -17.49 21.41
CA ILE A 504 -0.66 -16.71 21.98
C ILE A 504 -0.94 -17.12 23.42
N LEU A 505 -0.89 -18.42 23.75
CA LEU A 505 -1.05 -18.91 25.12
C LEU A 505 0.10 -18.44 26.03
N ILE A 506 1.34 -18.43 25.53
CA ILE A 506 2.50 -17.88 26.25
C ILE A 506 2.24 -16.41 26.58
N ALA A 507 1.81 -15.60 25.60
CA ALA A 507 1.49 -14.20 25.84
C ALA A 507 0.29 -14.02 26.78
N ALA A 508 -0.76 -14.82 26.63
CA ALA A 508 -1.96 -14.77 27.44
C ALA A 508 -1.71 -15.13 28.92
N SER A 509 -0.70 -15.96 29.21
CA SER A 509 -0.29 -16.29 30.59
C SER A 509 0.17 -15.07 31.40
N GLN A 510 0.54 -13.97 30.73
CA GLN A 510 0.95 -12.72 31.38
C GLN A 510 -0.23 -11.80 31.74
N PHE A 511 -1.46 -12.24 31.47
CA PHE A 511 -2.69 -11.53 31.79
C PHE A 511 -3.55 -12.38 32.72
N ASP A 512 -4.22 -11.75 33.67
CA ASP A 512 -5.15 -12.43 34.59
C ASP A 512 -6.47 -12.77 33.88
N LEU A 513 -6.45 -13.81 33.05
CA LEU A 513 -7.58 -14.27 32.24
C LEU A 513 -8.18 -15.56 32.79
N LYS A 514 -9.51 -15.56 32.95
CA LYS A 514 -10.27 -16.78 33.25
C LYS A 514 -10.27 -17.74 32.05
N GLU A 515 -10.40 -19.03 32.30
CA GLU A 515 -10.32 -20.10 31.29
C GLU A 515 -11.26 -19.87 30.08
N GLU A 516 -12.53 -19.53 30.29
CA GLU A 516 -13.48 -19.23 29.20
C GLU A 516 -13.06 -18.01 28.36
N ALA A 517 -12.52 -16.98 29.01
CA ALA A 517 -12.05 -15.77 28.34
C ALA A 517 -10.74 -16.04 27.57
N LEU A 518 -9.85 -16.85 28.15
CA LEU A 518 -8.60 -17.27 27.54
C LEU A 518 -8.83 -17.97 26.21
N GLU A 519 -9.70 -18.99 26.18
CA GLU A 519 -10.01 -19.73 24.95
C GLU A 519 -10.62 -18.82 23.87
N LYS A 520 -11.54 -17.94 24.27
CA LYS A 520 -12.15 -16.98 23.36
C LYS A 520 -11.11 -16.01 22.78
N ILE A 521 -10.25 -15.43 23.62
CA ILE A 521 -9.22 -14.48 23.20
C ILE A 521 -8.19 -15.18 22.29
N ARG A 522 -7.77 -16.40 22.64
CA ARG A 522 -6.86 -17.22 21.84
C ARG A 522 -7.38 -17.38 20.41
N LEU A 523 -8.62 -17.85 20.26
CA LEU A 523 -9.24 -18.06 18.95
C LEU A 523 -9.41 -16.74 18.18
N GLN A 524 -9.82 -15.67 18.86
CA GLN A 524 -9.98 -14.34 18.25
C GLN A 524 -8.65 -13.79 17.71
N VAL A 525 -7.59 -13.83 18.52
CA VAL A 525 -6.26 -13.36 18.14
C VAL A 525 -5.68 -14.22 17.02
N LEU A 526 -5.78 -15.54 17.12
CA LEU A 526 -5.30 -16.46 16.07
C LEU A 526 -5.97 -16.15 14.73
N THR A 527 -7.31 -16.11 14.71
CA THR A 527 -8.09 -15.80 13.50
C THR A 527 -7.68 -14.45 12.93
N TYR A 528 -7.56 -13.44 13.80
CA TYR A 528 -7.21 -12.09 13.39
C TYR A 528 -5.81 -11.99 12.75
N ILE A 529 -4.83 -12.73 13.28
CA ILE A 529 -3.48 -12.80 12.72
C ILE A 529 -3.53 -13.51 11.36
N LEU A 530 -4.10 -14.73 11.31
CA LEU A 530 -4.11 -15.56 10.11
C LEU A 530 -4.88 -14.93 8.94
N ASP A 531 -5.96 -14.19 9.21
CA ASP A 531 -6.74 -13.48 8.19
C ASP A 531 -5.91 -12.50 7.35
N ARG A 532 -4.73 -12.06 7.83
CA ARG A 532 -3.81 -11.21 7.08
C ARG A 532 -3.12 -11.92 5.93
N PHE A 533 -3.01 -13.25 5.97
CA PHE A 533 -2.48 -14.02 4.84
C PHE A 533 -3.30 -13.81 3.58
N LYS A 534 -4.63 -13.65 3.70
CA LYS A 534 -5.51 -13.42 2.55
C LYS A 534 -5.13 -12.17 1.76
N SER A 535 -4.89 -11.05 2.45
CA SER A 535 -4.45 -9.81 1.80
C SER A 535 -3.01 -9.91 1.30
N TRP A 536 -2.12 -10.52 2.08
CA TRP A 536 -0.72 -10.68 1.71
C TRP A 536 -0.57 -11.50 0.43
N TYR A 537 -1.11 -12.71 0.36
CA TYR A 537 -0.99 -13.54 -0.84
C TYR A 537 -1.69 -12.93 -2.06
N LYS A 538 -2.77 -12.14 -1.85
CA LYS A 538 -3.40 -11.39 -2.93
C LYS A 538 -2.46 -10.31 -3.50
N GLU A 539 -1.71 -9.62 -2.66
CA GLU A 539 -0.70 -8.63 -3.07
C GLU A 539 0.46 -9.30 -3.83
N GLU A 540 0.81 -10.55 -3.50
CA GLU A 540 1.76 -11.37 -4.25
C GLU A 540 1.20 -11.96 -5.56
N GLY A 541 -0.07 -11.69 -5.89
CA GLY A 541 -0.72 -12.13 -7.13
C GLY A 541 -1.24 -13.57 -7.10
N LEU A 542 -1.37 -14.19 -5.91
CA LEU A 542 -1.95 -15.53 -5.79
C LEU A 542 -3.48 -15.47 -5.85
N LYS A 543 -4.06 -16.51 -6.44
CA LYS A 543 -5.52 -16.71 -6.49
C LYS A 543 -6.09 -16.94 -5.10
N SER A 544 -7.29 -16.42 -4.83
CA SER A 544 -7.91 -16.51 -3.49
C SER A 544 -8.21 -17.96 -3.10
N GLU A 545 -8.53 -18.80 -4.08
CA GLU A 545 -8.85 -20.22 -3.93
C GLU A 545 -7.65 -21.02 -3.37
N VAL A 546 -6.42 -20.63 -3.71
CA VAL A 546 -5.19 -21.25 -3.20
C VAL A 546 -5.14 -21.10 -1.68
N TYR A 547 -5.24 -19.87 -1.17
CA TYR A 547 -5.21 -19.63 0.27
C TYR A 547 -6.40 -20.29 0.97
N LEU A 548 -7.62 -20.18 0.40
CA LEU A 548 -8.82 -20.78 1.01
C LEU A 548 -8.72 -22.31 1.14
N SER A 549 -8.09 -22.98 0.18
CA SER A 549 -7.86 -24.44 0.25
C SER A 549 -6.97 -24.84 1.42
N VAL A 550 -6.00 -24.01 1.81
CA VAL A 550 -5.13 -24.28 2.96
C VAL A 550 -5.81 -23.83 4.26
N ALA A 551 -6.49 -22.68 4.25
CA ALA A 551 -7.15 -22.11 5.42
C ALA A 551 -8.25 -23.02 5.99
N SER A 552 -8.93 -23.83 5.15
CA SER A 552 -9.95 -24.79 5.59
C SER A 552 -9.40 -25.90 6.51
N LEU A 553 -8.09 -26.09 6.55
CA LEU A 553 -7.43 -27.04 7.45
C LEU A 553 -7.33 -26.53 8.90
N ASN A 554 -7.68 -25.26 9.16
CA ASN A 554 -7.62 -24.62 10.48
C ASN A 554 -6.23 -24.74 11.16
N LEU A 555 -5.18 -24.59 10.37
CA LEU A 555 -3.79 -24.64 10.84
C LEU A 555 -3.45 -23.37 11.63
N SER A 556 -2.50 -23.50 12.56
CA SER A 556 -2.02 -22.40 13.41
C SER A 556 -0.54 -22.05 13.23
N ASN A 557 0.23 -22.88 12.55
CA ASN A 557 1.65 -22.64 12.30
C ASN A 557 1.86 -21.83 10.99
N PRO A 558 2.34 -20.58 11.04
CA PRO A 558 2.47 -19.73 9.86
C PRO A 558 3.47 -20.26 8.82
N LEU A 559 4.56 -20.87 9.28
CA LEU A 559 5.59 -21.42 8.40
C LEU A 559 5.05 -22.63 7.62
N ASP A 560 4.25 -23.47 8.29
CA ASP A 560 3.56 -24.60 7.67
C ASP A 560 2.51 -24.14 6.64
N ILE A 561 1.71 -23.13 6.99
CA ILE A 561 0.71 -22.54 6.10
C ILE A 561 1.37 -21.98 4.84
N ASP A 562 2.46 -21.22 4.98
CA ASP A 562 3.20 -20.65 3.85
C ASP A 562 3.77 -21.73 2.92
N ALA A 563 4.36 -22.78 3.47
CA ALA A 563 4.87 -23.91 2.69
C ALA A 563 3.75 -24.58 1.87
N ARG A 564 2.57 -24.80 2.47
CA ARG A 564 1.41 -25.39 1.78
C ARG A 564 0.84 -24.46 0.70
N VAL A 565 0.70 -23.16 1.00
CA VAL A 565 0.18 -22.18 0.04
C VAL A 565 1.09 -22.08 -1.19
N LYS A 566 2.41 -22.06 -0.99
CA LYS A 566 3.38 -22.05 -2.08
C LYS A 566 3.31 -23.33 -2.92
N ALA A 567 3.23 -24.48 -2.27
CA ALA A 567 3.13 -25.77 -2.96
C ALA A 567 1.82 -25.89 -3.77
N ILE A 568 0.69 -25.47 -3.21
CA ILE A 568 -0.60 -25.45 -3.92
C ILE A 568 -0.59 -24.45 -5.08
N SER A 569 0.02 -23.28 -4.89
CA SER A 569 0.20 -22.29 -5.95
C SER A 569 1.00 -22.87 -7.13
N ALA A 570 2.09 -23.57 -6.85
CA ALA A 570 2.88 -24.27 -7.87
C ALA A 570 2.08 -25.40 -8.54
N PHE A 571 1.43 -26.26 -7.74
CA PHE A 571 0.60 -27.36 -8.22
C PHE A 571 -0.54 -26.89 -9.13
N SER A 572 -1.22 -25.78 -8.78
CA SER A 572 -2.35 -25.24 -9.55
C SER A 572 -2.03 -24.86 -11.01
N LYS A 573 -0.74 -24.77 -11.36
CA LYS A 573 -0.25 -24.49 -12.71
C LYS A 573 -0.09 -25.75 -13.58
N LEU A 574 -0.17 -26.94 -12.97
CA LEU A 574 -0.03 -28.21 -13.67
C LEU A 574 -1.37 -28.63 -14.31
N PRO A 575 -1.37 -29.28 -15.50
CA PRO A 575 -2.58 -29.79 -16.14
C PRO A 575 -3.38 -30.75 -15.24
N GLU A 576 -2.68 -31.62 -14.52
CA GLU A 576 -3.26 -32.66 -13.66
C GLU A 576 -4.00 -32.09 -12.45
N ALA A 577 -3.72 -30.83 -12.06
CA ALA A 577 -4.31 -30.21 -10.89
C ALA A 577 -5.81 -29.95 -11.04
N GLN A 578 -6.27 -29.60 -12.24
CA GLN A 578 -7.70 -29.36 -12.49
C GLN A 578 -8.51 -30.65 -12.38
N ASP A 579 -7.98 -31.73 -12.96
CA ASP A 579 -8.64 -33.04 -12.96
C ASP A 579 -8.70 -33.61 -11.54
N LEU A 580 -7.58 -33.54 -10.80
CA LEU A 580 -7.55 -33.98 -9.41
C LEU A 580 -8.46 -33.14 -8.50
N ALA A 581 -8.54 -31.82 -8.72
CA ALA A 581 -9.44 -30.95 -7.97
C ALA A 581 -10.92 -31.27 -8.26
N ALA A 582 -11.27 -31.52 -9.51
CA ALA A 582 -12.63 -31.89 -9.90
C ALA A 582 -13.04 -33.26 -9.31
N ALA A 583 -12.15 -34.24 -9.37
CA ALA A 583 -12.37 -35.56 -8.78
C ALA A 583 -12.56 -35.45 -7.25
N ASN A 584 -11.71 -34.69 -6.56
CA ASN A 584 -11.83 -34.45 -5.12
C ASN A 584 -13.11 -33.70 -4.75
N LYS A 585 -13.55 -32.73 -5.57
CA LYS A 585 -14.84 -32.05 -5.36
C LYS A 585 -16.01 -33.00 -5.47
N ARG A 586 -15.98 -33.94 -6.42
CA ARG A 586 -17.00 -35.00 -6.54
C ARG A 586 -17.02 -35.89 -5.30
N VAL A 587 -15.85 -36.33 -4.82
CA VAL A 587 -15.69 -37.12 -3.58
C VAL A 587 -16.24 -36.36 -2.37
N SER A 588 -15.81 -35.10 -2.18
CA SER A 588 -16.23 -34.25 -1.06
C SER A 588 -17.75 -34.06 -1.01
N ASN A 589 -18.38 -33.76 -2.16
CA ASN A 589 -19.83 -33.60 -2.27
C ASN A 589 -20.60 -34.91 -2.01
N LEU A 590 -20.06 -36.04 -2.44
CA LEU A 590 -20.67 -37.35 -2.21
C LEU A 590 -20.62 -37.71 -0.72
N LEU A 591 -19.46 -37.53 -0.09
CA LEU A 591 -19.27 -37.78 1.34
C LEU A 591 -20.14 -36.85 2.19
N SER A 592 -20.19 -35.54 1.90
CA SER A 592 -21.00 -34.60 2.66
C SER A 592 -22.50 -34.94 2.60
N LYS A 593 -22.99 -35.38 1.43
CA LYS A 593 -24.40 -35.79 1.24
C LYS A 593 -24.74 -37.08 2.00
N GLN A 594 -23.86 -38.08 1.98
CA GLN A 594 -24.14 -39.42 2.54
C GLN A 594 -23.78 -39.56 4.02
N LEU A 595 -22.69 -38.94 4.45
CA LEU A 595 -22.18 -39.08 5.80
C LEU A 595 -22.68 -37.95 6.72
N LYS A 596 -23.02 -36.76 6.18
CA LYS A 596 -23.38 -35.60 7.01
C LYS A 596 -22.30 -35.35 8.08
N ASN A 597 -22.60 -35.69 9.35
CA ASN A 597 -21.70 -35.54 10.49
C ASN A 597 -21.19 -36.88 11.08
N ARG A 598 -21.49 -38.04 10.46
CA ARG A 598 -20.98 -39.35 10.91
C ARG A 598 -19.67 -39.69 10.20
N GLN A 599 -18.77 -40.39 10.88
CA GLN A 599 -17.62 -41.01 10.23
C GLN A 599 -18.04 -42.31 9.53
N PRO A 600 -17.40 -42.68 8.41
CA PRO A 600 -17.63 -43.97 7.78
C PRO A 600 -17.06 -45.11 8.62
N SER A 601 -17.54 -46.34 8.40
CA SER A 601 -17.01 -47.54 9.07
C SER A 601 -15.57 -47.82 8.66
N GLU A 602 -14.86 -48.67 9.41
CA GLU A 602 -13.57 -49.17 8.94
C GLU A 602 -13.74 -49.94 7.62
N MET A 603 -12.75 -49.81 6.74
CA MET A 603 -12.75 -50.47 5.45
C MET A 603 -12.40 -51.94 5.63
N ASP A 604 -13.20 -52.82 5.04
CA ASP A 604 -12.93 -54.25 4.93
C ASP A 604 -12.40 -54.56 3.53
N LEU A 605 -11.17 -55.09 3.47
CA LEU A 605 -10.52 -55.46 2.21
C LEU A 605 -11.21 -56.64 1.52
N ALA A 606 -11.94 -57.49 2.26
CA ALA A 606 -12.69 -58.61 1.69
C ALA A 606 -13.95 -58.16 0.95
N LEU A 607 -14.45 -56.96 1.23
CA LEU A 607 -15.63 -56.35 0.59
C LEU A 607 -15.26 -55.47 -0.63
N LEU A 608 -14.02 -55.55 -1.12
CA LEU A 608 -13.61 -54.96 -2.40
C LEU A 608 -13.84 -56.01 -3.51
N GLU A 609 -14.80 -55.76 -4.38
CA GLU A 609 -15.22 -56.68 -5.45
C GLU A 609 -14.46 -56.37 -6.74
N GLU A 610 -14.53 -55.12 -7.18
CA GLU A 610 -14.05 -54.69 -8.50
C GLU A 610 -12.53 -54.50 -8.52
N GLY A 611 -11.92 -54.70 -9.70
CA GLY A 611 -10.47 -54.51 -9.88
C GLY A 611 -10.05 -53.05 -9.63
N SER A 612 -10.89 -52.09 -10.03
CA SER A 612 -10.67 -50.65 -9.84
C SER A 612 -10.72 -50.24 -8.36
N GLU A 613 -11.54 -50.88 -7.53
CA GLU A 613 -11.56 -50.66 -6.07
C GLU A 613 -10.26 -51.09 -5.40
N LYS A 614 -9.77 -52.29 -5.75
CA LYS A 614 -8.53 -52.85 -5.22
C LYS A 614 -7.32 -52.01 -5.65
N ASN A 615 -7.31 -51.58 -6.91
CA ASN A 615 -6.28 -50.70 -7.45
C ASN A 615 -6.24 -49.35 -6.74
N LEU A 616 -7.39 -48.70 -6.55
CA LEU A 616 -7.48 -47.43 -5.83
C LEU A 616 -7.07 -47.59 -4.36
N ALA A 617 -7.52 -48.65 -3.67
CA ALA A 617 -7.13 -48.92 -2.28
C ALA A 617 -5.61 -49.11 -2.13
N ASN A 618 -4.97 -49.84 -3.05
CA ASN A 618 -3.52 -50.05 -3.04
C ASN A 618 -2.75 -48.76 -3.37
N ALA A 619 -3.24 -47.97 -4.32
CA ALA A 619 -2.64 -46.68 -4.67
C ALA A 619 -2.68 -45.70 -3.48
N ILE A 620 -3.82 -45.59 -2.80
CA ILE A 620 -3.97 -44.76 -1.59
C ILE A 620 -3.01 -45.21 -0.50
N LYS A 621 -2.91 -46.53 -0.23
CA LYS A 621 -1.99 -47.06 0.78
C LYS A 621 -0.53 -46.72 0.46
N THR A 622 -0.09 -47.02 -0.77
CA THR A 622 1.28 -46.75 -1.22
C THR A 622 1.63 -45.27 -1.10
N LEU A 623 0.72 -44.39 -1.54
CA LEU A 623 0.95 -42.95 -1.48
C LEU A 623 0.91 -42.41 -0.05
N SER A 624 0.08 -42.97 0.83
CA SER A 624 0.10 -42.64 2.25
C SER A 624 1.47 -42.94 2.86
N ASP A 625 2.02 -44.13 2.59
CA ASP A 625 3.31 -44.57 3.13
C ASP A 625 4.48 -43.70 2.61
N VAL A 626 4.44 -43.30 1.33
CA VAL A 626 5.48 -42.45 0.73
C VAL A 626 5.33 -40.97 1.12
N SER A 627 4.09 -40.49 1.33
CA SER A 627 3.83 -39.07 1.63
C SER A 627 4.11 -38.70 3.07
N GLN A 628 3.97 -39.63 4.02
CA GLN A 628 4.20 -39.37 5.44
C GLN A 628 5.56 -38.72 5.74
N PRO A 629 6.72 -39.27 5.31
CA PRO A 629 8.02 -38.65 5.57
C PRO A 629 8.23 -37.32 4.82
N LEU A 630 7.47 -37.07 3.74
CA LEU A 630 7.52 -35.81 3.00
C LEU A 630 6.72 -34.71 3.73
N ILE A 631 5.56 -35.07 4.28
CA ILE A 631 4.73 -34.17 5.10
C ILE A 631 5.50 -33.72 6.35
N GLU A 632 6.19 -34.64 7.03
CA GLU A 632 7.03 -34.34 8.19
C GLU A 632 8.18 -33.36 7.87
N LYS A 633 8.68 -33.39 6.64
CA LYS A 633 9.71 -32.47 6.12
C LYS A 633 9.14 -31.22 5.46
N ARG A 634 7.80 -31.05 5.45
CA ARG A 634 7.09 -29.97 4.73
C ARG A 634 7.39 -29.92 3.22
N ASP A 635 7.78 -31.04 2.62
CA ASP A 635 7.96 -31.17 1.16
C ASP A 635 6.61 -31.41 0.46
N TYR A 636 5.76 -30.38 0.53
CA TYR A 636 4.40 -30.45 0.00
C TYR A 636 4.37 -30.50 -1.53
N ASP A 637 5.40 -30.01 -2.21
CA ASP A 637 5.52 -30.12 -3.66
C ASP A 637 5.65 -31.60 -4.09
N ALA A 638 6.50 -32.37 -3.41
CA ALA A 638 6.64 -33.80 -3.68
C ALA A 638 5.35 -34.56 -3.35
N VAL A 639 4.68 -34.23 -2.24
CA VAL A 639 3.38 -34.83 -1.88
C VAL A 639 2.35 -34.56 -2.97
N LEU A 640 2.18 -33.32 -3.42
CA LEU A 640 1.19 -32.97 -4.45
C LEU A 640 1.48 -33.64 -5.81
N LYS A 641 2.75 -33.77 -6.20
CA LYS A 641 3.15 -34.53 -7.40
C LYS A 641 2.78 -36.01 -7.28
N ASN A 642 3.02 -36.60 -6.12
CA ASN A 642 2.61 -37.98 -5.85
C ASN A 642 1.09 -38.14 -5.87
N LEU A 643 0.33 -37.15 -5.36
CA LEU A 643 -1.13 -37.17 -5.44
C LEU A 643 -1.67 -37.04 -6.86
N ALA A 644 -0.95 -36.38 -7.78
CA ALA A 644 -1.35 -36.29 -9.18
C ALA A 644 -1.46 -37.67 -9.86
N THR A 645 -0.70 -38.66 -9.40
CA THR A 645 -0.76 -40.03 -9.94
C THR A 645 -2.04 -40.77 -9.57
N LEU A 646 -2.88 -40.22 -8.66
CA LEU A 646 -4.18 -40.77 -8.31
C LEU A 646 -5.26 -40.50 -9.36
N ARG A 647 -4.98 -39.66 -10.37
CA ARG A 647 -5.92 -39.35 -11.43
C ARG A 647 -6.51 -40.61 -12.07
N ASP A 648 -5.66 -41.45 -12.66
CA ASP A 648 -6.13 -42.62 -13.42
C ASP A 648 -6.84 -43.65 -12.52
N PRO A 649 -6.34 -44.01 -11.32
CA PRO A 649 -7.08 -44.88 -10.40
C PRO A 649 -8.44 -44.33 -9.95
N VAL A 650 -8.57 -43.01 -9.77
CA VAL A 650 -9.83 -42.38 -9.35
C VAL A 650 -10.84 -42.33 -10.50
N ASP A 651 -10.38 -42.00 -11.70
CA ASP A 651 -11.24 -42.01 -12.90
C ASP A 651 -11.74 -43.43 -13.20
N ALA A 652 -10.87 -44.44 -13.15
CA ALA A 652 -11.25 -45.84 -13.30
C ALA A 652 -12.28 -46.28 -12.24
N PHE A 653 -12.07 -45.92 -10.98
CA PHE A 653 -13.05 -46.19 -9.92
C PHE A 653 -14.43 -45.59 -10.24
N PHE A 654 -14.50 -44.32 -10.65
CA PHE A 654 -15.79 -43.71 -10.93
C PHE A 654 -16.47 -44.17 -12.23
N ASN A 655 -15.71 -44.72 -13.18
CA ASN A 655 -16.25 -45.30 -14.40
C ASN A 655 -16.78 -46.71 -14.16
N ASP A 656 -16.07 -47.51 -13.36
CA ASP A 656 -16.35 -48.94 -13.19
C ASP A 656 -17.20 -49.24 -11.94
N VAL A 657 -17.21 -48.35 -10.94
CA VAL A 657 -17.80 -48.63 -9.61
C VAL A 657 -19.00 -47.73 -9.32
N MET A 658 -20.16 -48.36 -9.12
CA MET A 658 -21.34 -47.67 -8.62
C MET A 658 -21.29 -47.49 -7.09
N VAL A 659 -20.92 -46.30 -6.63
CA VAL A 659 -20.75 -46.02 -5.18
C VAL A 659 -22.02 -46.33 -4.38
N MET A 660 -23.20 -46.02 -4.94
CA MET A 660 -24.50 -46.28 -4.28
C MET A 660 -24.99 -47.69 -4.59
N SER A 661 -24.31 -48.71 -4.05
CA SER A 661 -24.75 -50.10 -4.14
C SER A 661 -26.06 -50.35 -3.36
N GLU A 662 -26.85 -51.31 -3.80
CA GLU A 662 -28.03 -51.81 -3.07
C GLU A 662 -27.62 -52.56 -1.79
N ASP A 663 -26.45 -53.21 -1.82
CA ASP A 663 -25.84 -53.81 -0.64
C ASP A 663 -25.25 -52.71 0.27
N LEU A 664 -25.79 -52.63 1.49
CA LEU A 664 -25.39 -51.64 2.48
C LEU A 664 -23.93 -51.80 2.93
N ALA A 665 -23.42 -53.02 3.05
CA ALA A 665 -22.05 -53.28 3.50
C ALA A 665 -21.04 -52.83 2.43
N ILE A 666 -21.32 -53.15 1.15
CA ILE A 666 -20.48 -52.70 0.02
C ILE A 666 -20.53 -51.18 -0.13
N ARG A 667 -21.72 -50.58 -0.01
CA ARG A 667 -21.88 -49.12 -0.08
C ARG A 667 -21.08 -48.40 1.00
N GLU A 668 -21.17 -48.85 2.26
CA GLU A 668 -20.37 -48.27 3.34
C GLU A 668 -18.87 -48.45 3.10
N ASN A 669 -18.43 -49.63 2.64
CA ASN A 669 -17.01 -49.87 2.33
C ASN A 669 -16.47 -48.94 1.23
N ARG A 670 -17.25 -48.70 0.17
CA ARG A 670 -16.95 -47.73 -0.90
C ARG A 670 -16.87 -46.30 -0.36
N LEU A 671 -17.76 -45.92 0.55
CA LEU A 671 -17.69 -44.61 1.23
C LEU A 671 -16.43 -44.48 2.10
N SER A 672 -16.03 -45.55 2.79
CA SER A 672 -14.77 -45.58 3.55
C SER A 672 -13.54 -45.43 2.65
N LEU A 673 -13.53 -46.04 1.47
CA LEU A 673 -12.47 -45.87 0.48
C LEU A 673 -12.35 -44.43 -0.01
N LEU A 674 -13.48 -43.82 -0.37
CA LEU A 674 -13.55 -42.42 -0.77
C LEU A 674 -13.16 -41.45 0.37
N HIS A 675 -13.49 -41.80 1.61
CA HIS A 675 -13.07 -41.03 2.77
C HIS A 675 -11.56 -41.09 2.99
N ARG A 676 -10.93 -42.27 2.85
CA ARG A 676 -9.46 -42.39 2.92
C ARG A 676 -8.76 -41.58 1.83
N LEU A 677 -9.30 -41.61 0.60
CA LEU A 677 -8.82 -40.76 -0.50
C LEU A 677 -8.89 -39.28 -0.11
N ARG A 678 -10.02 -38.83 0.43
CA ARG A 678 -10.19 -37.44 0.88
C ARG A 678 -9.19 -37.08 1.99
N CYS A 679 -9.01 -37.95 2.99
CA CYS A 679 -8.04 -37.75 4.07
C CYS A 679 -6.62 -37.56 3.54
N LEU A 680 -6.23 -38.36 2.54
CA LEU A 680 -4.92 -38.24 1.90
C LEU A 680 -4.75 -36.89 1.19
N CYS A 681 -5.78 -36.37 0.50
CA CYS A 681 -5.71 -35.08 -0.18
C CYS A 681 -5.71 -33.88 0.77
N ILE A 682 -6.50 -33.91 1.86
CA ILE A 682 -6.55 -32.80 2.85
C ILE A 682 -5.27 -32.69 3.69
N ASN A 683 -4.35 -33.67 3.63
CA ASN A 683 -3.06 -33.59 4.29
C ASN A 683 -2.19 -32.43 3.81
N VAL A 684 -2.46 -31.84 2.64
CA VAL A 684 -1.78 -30.64 2.11
C VAL A 684 -2.72 -29.43 2.07
N ALA A 685 -3.89 -29.60 1.43
CA ALA A 685 -4.93 -28.58 1.32
C ALA A 685 -6.27 -29.23 0.95
N ASP A 686 -7.40 -28.54 1.16
CA ASP A 686 -8.68 -28.94 0.57
C ASP A 686 -8.71 -28.59 -0.93
N ILE A 687 -8.11 -29.47 -1.73
CA ILE A 687 -7.98 -29.33 -3.19
C ILE A 687 -9.36 -29.14 -3.86
N ALA A 688 -10.46 -29.59 -3.24
CA ALA A 688 -11.80 -29.39 -3.78
C ALA A 688 -12.18 -27.89 -3.88
N GLN A 689 -11.61 -27.03 -3.05
CA GLN A 689 -11.82 -25.57 -3.08
C GLN A 689 -11.15 -24.91 -4.30
N MET A 690 -10.21 -25.58 -4.96
CA MET A 690 -9.54 -25.06 -6.15
C MET A 690 -10.38 -25.22 -7.43
N ALA A 691 -11.34 -26.15 -7.45
CA ALA A 691 -12.13 -26.41 -8.64
C ALA A 691 -13.17 -25.29 -8.85
N THR A 692 -13.03 -24.57 -9.97
CA THR A 692 -13.96 -23.53 -10.40
C THR A 692 -15.40 -24.04 -10.38
N SER A 693 -16.30 -23.30 -9.73
CA SER A 693 -17.73 -23.50 -9.89
C SER A 693 -18.08 -23.20 -11.34
N LYS A 694 -18.62 -24.19 -12.06
CA LYS A 694 -19.25 -23.96 -13.35
C LYS A 694 -20.53 -23.14 -13.18
#